data_AF-A0A9K3K6U7-F1
#
_entry.id   AF-A0A9K3K6U7-F1
#
_cell.length_a   1.000
_cell.length_b   1.000
_cell.length_c   1.000
_cell.angle_alpha   90.00
_cell.angle_beta   90.00
_cell.angle_gamma   90.00
#
_symmetry.space_group_name_H-M   'P 1'
#
loop_
_entity.id
_entity.type
_entity.pdbx_description
1 polymer ?
#
loop_
_entity_poly.entity_id
_entity_poly.type
_entity_poly.pdbx_seq_one_letter_code
_entity_poly.pdbx_strand_id
1 'polypeptide(L)'
;MFSKLTMKALILICCHLCWVPLATAAKRLVAFAGPHETGGGAVNKFFATHASATADESSALGGWTWPTIDDNEEGDIVASPHHLFDLLVEEQDNANIQSKLLAAIRTAFENSDNGIIIGSLLLDRVGTNPDTGYDAVSSLNTVVTELELSPEDVVVAITYRTPRIDQWASIFHNHFDFDLYEDFVCSEGDQVKNQRWEWLDTCMNPFFVAKSYHDSGFDVVMIDEAGTINSGKDVAHVLACHFTDGKNCEDDWLAGLEDETVDLPSVVPINELGETRSGNLEELFRLRDCYYMTQFDSQERFEILNSEITDCRASLMSYYKQFADTDFLMNAIQSQKMCETSQVDVPSLLAQKDDVTNDNDYKKLVIFVGPHETQAGEILQFFVNYASTSEGSTLSPSFNGWMWPDIQTDLDADIENYNIFDLLVSEAMNDEVQSTILDEINRNWQATEKGLILGSVLFQSIDSTPYSGYDGLAAVQRIVDKIGIDNAHVAIVLSYRTPRVDHWGAAWDGHFSAPTYNEFVCSDEEEDKRWEWLNSSMNPFGIAKAYFDEGYRVVVMDERGIVDAGLDISHAIACEILEGISCEDGFVLGLSEVTTDPFPSYEIDALSEQDQADLEALFFGRDCYYADILPGSHRFHILNDHGIWDECTLDMTDAYQDLADTDVLLNAIQAQQECQAFDVDLPSLIGRYDSNGIGTDDDLSGTDDDWSGTDDSYVGKKFVIFAGPHETAGVNITKFLSRFAAPNSPEFSDSFDGWIWPYVDTESFGHTLPAHREFEVLVKAEVDPEIQDYFIQALKESWDNAERGVVIGGLEFDKTGINPYTGYNPLGVVRRLADSLAIPDEDVIIVVDYRAPRMDQWSAIWKNVFGDLSYEEFVCSDEEALALKRWEYIDTVMNPMKVASAYAEQGWNVAVIDYYGTSHVGRDVAHVLSCEVMNGVDCEEGWVRDLKGEQIPPPLTIKLTNFPKRSEMSWSKRFFS
;
A
#
# COMPACT_ATOMS: atom_id res chain seq x y z
N MET A 1 -9.43 40.51 -66.98
CA MET A 1 -8.58 39.37 -66.59
C MET A 1 -9.03 38.73 -65.27
N PHE A 2 -10.34 38.78 -64.93
CA PHE A 2 -10.86 38.41 -63.60
C PHE A 2 -12.06 37.44 -63.65
N SER A 3 -12.30 36.76 -64.78
CA SER A 3 -13.49 35.91 -64.99
C SER A 3 -13.19 34.42 -65.18
N LYS A 4 -11.92 34.00 -65.08
CA LYS A 4 -11.52 32.59 -65.27
C LYS A 4 -10.99 31.89 -64.02
N LEU A 5 -10.83 32.60 -62.89
CA LEU A 5 -10.36 31.98 -61.64
C LEU A 5 -11.49 31.46 -60.74
N THR A 6 -12.72 31.98 -60.84
CA THR A 6 -13.83 31.57 -59.96
C THR A 6 -14.48 30.25 -60.37
N MET A 7 -14.37 29.83 -61.64
CA MET A 7 -15.01 28.59 -62.11
C MET A 7 -14.17 27.32 -61.83
N LYS A 8 -12.84 27.44 -61.62
CA LYS A 8 -12.00 26.31 -61.21
C LYS A 8 -12.08 26.01 -59.71
N ALA A 9 -12.32 27.02 -58.88
CA ALA A 9 -12.53 26.82 -57.43
C ALA A 9 -13.89 26.15 -57.13
N LEU A 10 -14.94 26.48 -57.88
CA LEU A 10 -16.27 25.85 -57.69
C LEU A 10 -16.30 24.37 -58.11
N ILE A 11 -15.50 23.98 -59.12
CA ILE A 11 -15.42 22.57 -59.57
C ILE A 11 -14.55 21.73 -58.63
N LEU A 12 -13.54 22.32 -57.96
CA LEU A 12 -12.77 21.60 -56.94
C LEU A 12 -13.59 21.36 -55.65
N ILE A 13 -14.46 22.30 -55.27
CA ILE A 13 -15.33 22.15 -54.09
C ILE A 13 -16.42 21.09 -54.33
N CYS A 14 -16.99 21.00 -55.55
CA CYS A 14 -17.94 19.93 -55.87
C CYS A 14 -17.29 18.53 -56.00
N CYS A 15 -16.00 18.41 -56.30
CA CYS A 15 -15.33 17.10 -56.35
C CYS A 15 -14.87 16.60 -54.97
N HIS A 16 -14.66 17.47 -53.98
CA HIS A 16 -14.40 17.05 -52.59
C HIS A 16 -15.67 16.80 -51.76
N LEU A 17 -16.83 17.31 -52.18
CA LEU A 17 -18.11 17.04 -51.51
C LEU A 17 -18.84 15.78 -52.02
N CYS A 18 -18.36 15.13 -53.09
CA CYS A 18 -18.98 13.90 -53.62
C CYS A 18 -18.33 12.60 -53.13
N TRP A 19 -17.26 12.68 -52.35
CA TRP A 19 -16.57 11.55 -51.69
C TRP A 19 -16.42 11.85 -50.20
N VAL A 20 -17.52 12.21 -49.52
CA VAL A 20 -17.61 11.86 -48.10
C VAL A 20 -17.96 10.37 -48.14
N PRO A 21 -17.05 9.44 -47.83
CA PRO A 21 -17.48 8.06 -47.60
C PRO A 21 -18.66 8.17 -46.63
N LEU A 22 -19.81 7.61 -46.99
CA LEU A 22 -20.88 7.40 -46.01
C LEU A 22 -20.18 6.72 -44.84
N ALA A 23 -20.03 7.44 -43.73
CA ALA A 23 -19.44 6.90 -42.53
C ALA A 23 -20.33 5.72 -42.18
N THR A 24 -19.85 4.52 -42.49
CA THR A 24 -20.41 3.29 -41.94
C THR A 24 -20.37 3.52 -40.44
N ALA A 25 -21.52 3.41 -39.78
CA ALA A 25 -21.57 3.52 -38.32
C ALA A 25 -20.46 2.63 -37.75
N ALA A 26 -19.65 3.17 -36.84
CA ALA A 26 -18.59 2.41 -36.22
C ALA A 26 -19.22 1.18 -35.54
N LYS A 27 -18.64 -0.01 -35.76
CA LYS A 27 -19.09 -1.22 -35.09
C LYS A 27 -18.79 -1.08 -33.59
N ARG A 28 -19.73 -1.46 -32.73
CA ARG A 28 -19.57 -1.34 -31.27
C ARG A 28 -19.42 -2.71 -30.60
N LEU A 29 -18.85 -2.72 -29.40
CA LEU A 29 -18.88 -3.86 -28.49
C LEU A 29 -19.84 -3.52 -27.35
N VAL A 30 -20.87 -4.35 -27.15
CA VAL A 30 -21.73 -4.28 -25.97
C VAL A 30 -21.39 -5.46 -25.07
N ALA A 31 -21.01 -5.17 -23.82
CA ALA A 31 -20.70 -6.17 -22.80
C ALA A 31 -21.71 -6.08 -21.66
N PHE A 32 -22.39 -7.19 -21.36
CA PHE A 32 -23.28 -7.29 -20.20
C PHE A 32 -22.51 -7.76 -18.98
N ALA A 33 -22.47 -6.90 -17.98
CA ALA A 33 -22.12 -7.23 -16.61
C ALA A 33 -23.41 -7.20 -15.79
N GLY A 34 -23.60 -8.14 -14.89
CA GLY A 34 -24.82 -8.13 -14.10
C GLY A 34 -24.68 -9.09 -12.94
N PRO A 35 -25.30 -8.76 -11.80
CA PRO A 35 -25.15 -9.57 -10.63
C PRO A 35 -25.66 -10.98 -10.90
N HIS A 36 -24.87 -11.94 -10.43
CA HIS A 36 -25.25 -13.33 -10.47
C HIS A 36 -26.65 -13.50 -9.87
N GLU A 37 -27.47 -14.34 -10.51
CA GLU A 37 -28.75 -14.81 -9.96
C GLU A 37 -29.88 -13.75 -9.76
N THR A 38 -29.74 -12.51 -10.27
CA THR A 38 -30.85 -11.52 -10.18
C THR A 38 -31.66 -11.34 -11.44
N GLY A 39 -31.08 -11.67 -12.60
CA GLY A 39 -31.65 -11.39 -13.91
C GLY A 39 -30.64 -11.41 -15.05
N GLY A 40 -29.37 -11.10 -14.74
CA GLY A 40 -28.27 -11.07 -15.73
C GLY A 40 -28.17 -12.32 -16.59
N GLY A 41 -28.28 -13.52 -16.00
CA GLY A 41 -28.25 -14.78 -16.77
C GLY A 41 -29.42 -14.92 -17.76
N ALA A 42 -30.59 -14.39 -17.40
CA ALA A 42 -31.77 -14.43 -18.26
C ALA A 42 -31.70 -13.36 -19.37
N VAL A 43 -31.13 -12.19 -19.09
CA VAL A 43 -30.78 -11.17 -20.10
C VAL A 43 -29.71 -11.70 -21.07
N ASN A 44 -28.63 -12.30 -20.57
CA ASN A 44 -27.60 -12.93 -21.39
C ASN A 44 -28.19 -14.03 -22.28
N LYS A 45 -29.11 -14.84 -21.74
CA LYS A 45 -29.82 -15.87 -22.51
C LYS A 45 -30.71 -15.28 -23.60
N PHE A 46 -31.40 -14.16 -23.35
CA PHE A 46 -32.19 -13.45 -24.37
C PHE A 46 -31.30 -13.03 -25.54
N PHE A 47 -30.21 -12.29 -25.26
CA PHE A 47 -29.30 -11.83 -26.31
C PHE A 47 -28.57 -12.98 -27.01
N ALA A 48 -28.12 -13.98 -26.27
CA ALA A 48 -27.53 -15.18 -26.86
C ALA A 48 -28.52 -15.86 -27.81
N THR A 49 -29.81 -15.97 -27.47
CA THR A 49 -30.81 -16.62 -28.32
C THR A 49 -31.13 -15.81 -29.57
N HIS A 50 -31.29 -14.50 -29.44
CA HIS A 50 -31.80 -13.64 -30.52
C HIS A 50 -30.70 -12.99 -31.38
N ALA A 51 -29.45 -12.93 -30.89
CA ALA A 51 -28.30 -12.43 -31.64
C ALA A 51 -27.34 -13.53 -32.13
N SER A 52 -27.49 -14.81 -31.73
CA SER A 52 -26.68 -15.92 -32.27
C SER A 52 -27.19 -16.47 -33.61
N ALA A 53 -28.40 -16.11 -34.03
CA ALA A 53 -29.00 -16.67 -35.24
C ALA A 53 -28.23 -16.20 -36.49
N THR A 54 -27.74 -17.13 -37.30
CA THR A 54 -27.28 -16.85 -38.67
C THR A 54 -28.45 -16.20 -39.40
N ALA A 55 -28.39 -14.89 -39.59
CA ALA A 55 -29.51 -14.04 -39.97
C ALA A 55 -30.37 -14.64 -41.09
N ASP A 56 -31.55 -15.15 -40.74
CA ASP A 56 -32.73 -14.81 -41.55
C ASP A 56 -32.95 -13.31 -41.32
N GLU A 57 -33.12 -12.53 -42.39
CA GLU A 57 -33.21 -11.06 -42.42
C GLU A 57 -34.33 -10.43 -41.54
N SER A 58 -34.98 -11.21 -40.67
CA SER A 58 -36.12 -10.80 -39.83
C SER A 58 -35.82 -10.67 -38.34
N SER A 59 -34.57 -10.73 -37.87
CA SER A 59 -34.30 -10.55 -36.43
C SER A 59 -34.30 -9.07 -36.04
N ALA A 60 -34.97 -8.75 -34.94
CA ALA A 60 -35.12 -7.38 -34.44
C ALA A 60 -33.77 -6.75 -34.00
N LEU A 61 -32.78 -7.60 -33.70
CA LEU A 61 -31.36 -7.26 -33.46
C LEU A 61 -30.51 -7.27 -34.75
N GLY A 62 -31.13 -7.16 -35.93
CA GLY A 62 -30.44 -7.27 -37.22
C GLY A 62 -29.15 -6.44 -37.30
N GLY A 63 -28.05 -7.12 -37.63
CA GLY A 63 -26.71 -6.54 -37.72
C GLY A 63 -25.86 -6.69 -36.45
N TRP A 64 -26.44 -7.07 -35.32
CA TRP A 64 -25.71 -7.47 -34.11
C TRP A 64 -25.47 -8.98 -34.09
N THR A 65 -24.38 -9.43 -33.47
CA THR A 65 -24.04 -10.86 -33.40
C THR A 65 -23.56 -11.26 -32.02
N TRP A 66 -24.04 -12.40 -31.52
CA TRP A 66 -23.50 -13.08 -30.34
C TRP A 66 -22.43 -14.09 -30.80
N PRO A 67 -21.17 -14.01 -30.33
CA PRO A 67 -20.15 -14.95 -30.76
C PRO A 67 -20.44 -16.38 -30.28
N THR A 68 -20.15 -17.37 -31.12
CA THR A 68 -20.37 -18.79 -30.84
C THR A 68 -19.10 -19.59 -31.12
N ILE A 69 -18.87 -20.65 -30.34
CA ILE A 69 -17.82 -21.64 -30.60
C ILE A 69 -18.50 -22.90 -31.15
N ASP A 70 -17.96 -23.46 -32.23
CA ASP A 70 -18.46 -24.71 -32.80
C ASP A 70 -17.95 -25.88 -31.96
N ASP A 71 -18.79 -26.37 -31.04
CA ASP A 71 -18.48 -27.46 -30.09
C ASP A 71 -18.19 -28.82 -30.75
N ASN A 72 -18.28 -28.92 -32.08
CA ASN A 72 -18.21 -30.19 -32.80
C ASN A 72 -16.79 -30.78 -32.95
N GLU A 73 -15.71 -30.04 -32.66
CA GLU A 73 -14.34 -30.52 -32.95
C GLU A 73 -13.54 -31.00 -31.73
N GLU A 74 -13.74 -30.50 -30.51
CA GLU A 74 -13.02 -30.97 -29.31
C GLU A 74 -13.90 -30.74 -28.06
N GLY A 75 -14.29 -31.81 -27.35
CA GLY A 75 -15.25 -31.78 -26.24
C GLY A 75 -14.77 -31.13 -24.93
N ASP A 76 -13.94 -30.10 -25.01
CA ASP A 76 -13.28 -29.47 -23.85
C ASP A 76 -14.02 -28.25 -23.30
N ILE A 77 -14.99 -27.67 -24.04
CA ILE A 77 -15.78 -26.52 -23.58
C ILE A 77 -17.26 -26.90 -23.61
N VAL A 78 -17.81 -27.32 -22.46
CA VAL A 78 -19.25 -27.59 -22.30
C VAL A 78 -19.85 -26.46 -21.48
N ALA A 79 -19.97 -25.28 -22.09
CA ALA A 79 -20.68 -24.14 -21.51
C ALA A 79 -21.89 -23.84 -22.37
N SER A 80 -23.04 -23.55 -21.76
CA SER A 80 -24.15 -23.00 -22.55
C SER A 80 -23.74 -21.63 -23.13
N PRO A 81 -24.28 -21.20 -24.29
CA PRO A 81 -23.80 -20.02 -25.01
C PRO A 81 -23.71 -18.71 -24.19
N HIS A 82 -24.53 -18.57 -23.15
CA HIS A 82 -24.57 -17.39 -22.27
C HIS A 82 -23.59 -17.44 -21.09
N HIS A 83 -22.93 -18.59 -20.86
CA HIS A 83 -21.86 -18.79 -19.87
C HIS A 83 -20.49 -18.92 -20.53
N LEU A 84 -20.44 -18.96 -21.87
CA LEU A 84 -19.19 -19.16 -22.61
C LEU A 84 -18.13 -18.11 -22.26
N PHE A 85 -18.56 -16.86 -22.05
CA PHE A 85 -17.67 -15.75 -21.76
C PHE A 85 -17.32 -15.60 -20.29
N ASP A 86 -17.88 -16.43 -19.40
CA ASP A 86 -17.41 -16.54 -18.01
C ASP A 86 -15.93 -16.97 -18.01
N LEU A 87 -15.55 -17.83 -18.98
CA LEU A 87 -14.19 -18.28 -19.20
C LEU A 87 -13.21 -17.17 -19.61
N LEU A 88 -13.67 -16.01 -20.08
CA LEU A 88 -12.77 -14.86 -20.28
C LEU A 88 -12.16 -14.42 -18.95
N VAL A 89 -12.94 -14.51 -17.87
CA VAL A 89 -12.56 -14.10 -16.51
C VAL A 89 -11.99 -15.28 -15.71
N GLU A 90 -12.58 -16.47 -15.79
CA GLU A 90 -12.11 -17.63 -15.00
C GLU A 90 -10.77 -18.20 -15.49
N GLU A 91 -10.53 -18.15 -16.80
CA GLU A 91 -9.43 -18.85 -17.46
C GLU A 91 -8.45 -17.85 -18.12
N GLN A 92 -8.23 -16.68 -17.50
CA GLN A 92 -7.34 -15.62 -18.01
C GLN A 92 -5.93 -16.14 -18.35
N ASP A 93 -5.41 -17.06 -17.55
CA ASP A 93 -4.08 -17.65 -17.74
C ASP A 93 -4.05 -18.81 -18.77
N ASN A 94 -5.21 -19.31 -19.18
CA ASN A 94 -5.30 -20.43 -20.11
C ASN A 94 -5.28 -19.93 -21.56
N ALA A 95 -4.07 -19.73 -22.08
CA ALA A 95 -3.85 -19.21 -23.44
C ALA A 95 -4.61 -19.97 -24.54
N ASN A 96 -4.88 -21.27 -24.38
CA ASN A 96 -5.65 -22.05 -25.35
C ASN A 96 -7.14 -21.66 -25.34
N ILE A 97 -7.75 -21.58 -24.16
CA ILE A 97 -9.15 -21.16 -24.01
C ILE A 97 -9.31 -19.70 -24.47
N GLN A 98 -8.43 -18.81 -24.00
CA GLN A 98 -8.45 -17.39 -24.40
C GLN A 98 -8.32 -17.23 -25.90
N SER A 99 -7.36 -17.92 -26.55
CA SER A 99 -7.20 -17.82 -28.00
C SER A 99 -8.44 -18.31 -28.77
N LYS A 100 -9.13 -19.36 -28.29
CA LYS A 100 -10.37 -19.85 -28.93
C LYS A 100 -11.52 -18.85 -28.76
N LEU A 101 -11.69 -18.28 -27.56
CA LEU A 101 -12.71 -17.27 -27.27
C LEU A 101 -12.49 -16.01 -28.10
N LEU A 102 -11.27 -15.47 -28.09
CA LEU A 102 -10.89 -14.27 -28.82
C LEU A 102 -11.06 -14.45 -30.34
N ALA A 103 -10.72 -15.63 -30.89
CA ALA A 103 -10.95 -15.93 -32.29
C ALA A 103 -12.45 -15.96 -32.65
N ALA A 104 -13.30 -16.52 -31.78
CA ALA A 104 -14.74 -16.55 -31.97
C ALA A 104 -15.34 -15.13 -31.92
N ILE A 105 -14.92 -14.31 -30.94
CA ILE A 105 -15.30 -12.90 -30.80
C ILE A 105 -14.90 -12.11 -32.04
N ARG A 106 -13.63 -12.19 -32.48
CA ARG A 106 -13.16 -11.51 -33.70
C ARG A 106 -13.97 -11.93 -34.93
N THR A 107 -14.21 -13.23 -35.10
CA THR A 107 -14.98 -13.74 -36.24
C THR A 107 -16.42 -13.21 -36.23
N ALA A 108 -17.08 -13.16 -35.07
CA ALA A 108 -18.42 -12.58 -34.96
C ALA A 108 -18.40 -11.07 -35.25
N PHE A 109 -17.39 -10.36 -34.76
CA PHE A 109 -17.23 -8.93 -34.98
C PHE A 109 -17.01 -8.58 -36.46
N GLU A 110 -16.17 -9.33 -37.16
CA GLU A 110 -15.94 -9.19 -38.59
C GLU A 110 -17.23 -9.40 -39.41
N ASN A 111 -18.06 -10.37 -39.01
CA ASN A 111 -19.29 -10.74 -39.71
C ASN A 111 -20.52 -9.90 -39.34
N SER A 112 -20.47 -9.14 -38.24
CA SER A 112 -21.56 -8.25 -37.81
C SER A 112 -21.62 -6.96 -38.66
N ASP A 113 -22.78 -6.34 -38.79
CA ASP A 113 -22.92 -5.03 -39.45
C ASP A 113 -22.81 -3.88 -38.45
N ASN A 114 -23.35 -4.05 -37.24
CA ASN A 114 -23.43 -3.02 -36.20
C ASN A 114 -22.46 -3.26 -35.06
N GLY A 115 -21.97 -4.48 -34.85
CA GLY A 115 -21.16 -4.83 -33.70
C GLY A 115 -21.52 -6.18 -33.08
N ILE A 116 -20.90 -6.47 -31.95
CA ILE A 116 -21.16 -7.71 -31.20
C ILE A 116 -21.71 -7.43 -29.81
N ILE A 117 -22.39 -8.44 -29.31
CA ILE A 117 -22.90 -8.49 -27.95
C ILE A 117 -22.23 -9.68 -27.26
N ILE A 118 -21.62 -9.43 -26.11
CA ILE A 118 -21.13 -10.46 -25.21
C ILE A 118 -21.75 -10.25 -23.83
N GLY A 119 -21.87 -11.32 -23.06
CA GLY A 119 -22.37 -11.25 -21.69
C GLY A 119 -21.81 -12.41 -20.90
N SER A 120 -21.48 -12.13 -19.65
CA SER A 120 -20.96 -13.11 -18.70
C SER A 120 -21.49 -12.75 -17.31
N LEU A 121 -21.69 -13.77 -16.49
CA LEU A 121 -22.07 -13.52 -15.09
C LEU A 121 -20.89 -12.98 -14.30
N LEU A 122 -19.66 -13.29 -14.71
CA LEU A 122 -18.44 -12.88 -14.01
C LEU A 122 -17.90 -11.52 -14.45
N LEU A 123 -18.53 -10.84 -15.40
CA LEU A 123 -18.14 -9.47 -15.76
C LEU A 123 -18.47 -8.46 -14.66
N ASP A 124 -19.13 -8.86 -13.57
CA ASP A 124 -19.31 -8.06 -12.36
C ASP A 124 -18.12 -8.17 -11.36
N ARG A 125 -17.15 -9.06 -11.60
CA ARG A 125 -15.95 -9.28 -10.75
C ARG A 125 -14.81 -8.34 -11.13
N VAL A 126 -14.91 -7.08 -10.72
CA VAL A 126 -13.89 -6.05 -10.99
C VAL A 126 -12.81 -5.98 -9.91
N GLY A 127 -11.61 -5.52 -10.28
CA GLY A 127 -10.44 -5.47 -9.41
C GLY A 127 -9.75 -6.84 -9.27
N THR A 128 -8.47 -6.88 -8.92
CA THR A 128 -7.77 -8.16 -8.72
C THR A 128 -8.24 -8.81 -7.42
N ASN A 129 -9.18 -9.75 -7.53
CA ASN A 129 -9.75 -10.37 -6.36
C ASN A 129 -8.69 -11.19 -5.58
N PRO A 130 -8.54 -11.01 -4.26
CA PRO A 130 -7.51 -11.72 -3.50
C PRO A 130 -7.74 -13.24 -3.39
N ASP A 131 -8.98 -13.73 -3.49
CA ASP A 131 -9.30 -15.17 -3.42
C ASP A 131 -9.28 -15.83 -4.80
N THR A 132 -9.97 -15.23 -5.77
CA THR A 132 -10.16 -15.82 -7.11
C THR A 132 -9.12 -15.38 -8.14
N GLY A 133 -8.49 -14.22 -7.93
CA GLY A 133 -7.62 -13.57 -8.92
C GLY A 133 -8.36 -13.02 -10.14
N TYR A 134 -9.69 -13.05 -10.14
CA TYR A 134 -10.52 -12.62 -11.27
C TYR A 134 -10.44 -11.11 -11.46
N ASP A 135 -10.34 -10.67 -12.72
CA ASP A 135 -10.36 -9.27 -13.11
C ASP A 135 -11.12 -9.09 -14.43
N ALA A 136 -12.41 -8.77 -14.31
CA ALA A 136 -13.30 -8.58 -15.46
C ALA A 136 -12.94 -7.38 -16.34
N VAL A 137 -12.33 -6.34 -15.77
CA VAL A 137 -11.92 -5.14 -16.51
C VAL A 137 -10.73 -5.45 -17.41
N SER A 138 -9.72 -6.12 -16.87
CA SER A 138 -8.57 -6.61 -17.63
C SER A 138 -8.98 -7.58 -18.76
N SER A 139 -9.93 -8.48 -18.47
CA SER A 139 -10.49 -9.42 -19.46
C SER A 139 -11.16 -8.68 -20.62
N LEU A 140 -11.98 -7.67 -20.32
CA LEU A 140 -12.66 -6.89 -21.35
C LEU A 140 -11.67 -6.03 -22.16
N ASN A 141 -10.66 -5.42 -21.51
CA ASN A 141 -9.58 -4.71 -22.20
C ASN A 141 -8.83 -5.60 -23.20
N THR A 142 -8.65 -6.89 -22.88
CA THR A 142 -8.07 -7.87 -23.81
C THR A 142 -8.94 -8.07 -25.05
N VAL A 143 -10.27 -8.15 -24.89
CA VAL A 143 -11.22 -8.21 -26.01
C VAL A 143 -11.18 -6.93 -26.85
N VAL A 144 -11.19 -5.77 -26.22
CA VAL A 144 -11.11 -4.45 -26.89
C VAL A 144 -9.83 -4.33 -27.72
N THR A 145 -8.70 -4.76 -27.15
CA THR A 145 -7.40 -4.78 -27.85
C THR A 145 -7.42 -5.73 -29.04
N GLU A 146 -7.98 -6.94 -28.89
CA GLU A 146 -8.08 -7.93 -29.97
C GLU A 146 -8.97 -7.45 -31.14
N LEU A 147 -9.99 -6.64 -30.84
CA LEU A 147 -10.89 -6.07 -31.83
C LEU A 147 -10.41 -4.74 -32.42
N GLU A 148 -9.29 -4.18 -31.92
CA GLU A 148 -8.76 -2.87 -32.29
C GLU A 148 -9.80 -1.74 -32.11
N LEU A 149 -10.60 -1.80 -31.05
CA LEU A 149 -11.63 -0.81 -30.74
C LEU A 149 -11.10 0.36 -29.92
N SER A 150 -11.66 1.54 -30.14
CA SER A 150 -11.51 2.67 -29.20
C SER A 150 -12.36 2.40 -27.96
N PRO A 151 -11.94 2.81 -26.74
CA PRO A 151 -12.76 2.66 -25.54
C PRO A 151 -14.15 3.32 -25.64
N GLU A 152 -14.33 4.33 -26.49
CA GLU A 152 -15.62 4.98 -26.77
C GLU A 152 -16.59 4.13 -27.63
N ASP A 153 -16.06 3.11 -28.31
CA ASP A 153 -16.87 2.15 -29.09
C ASP A 153 -17.36 0.97 -28.23
N VAL A 154 -17.06 0.99 -26.93
CA VAL A 154 -17.40 -0.07 -25.96
C VAL A 154 -18.46 0.44 -25.00
N VAL A 155 -19.57 -0.30 -24.90
CA VAL A 155 -20.64 -0.04 -23.94
C VAL A 155 -20.73 -1.20 -22.96
N VAL A 156 -20.57 -0.91 -21.67
CA VAL A 156 -20.77 -1.88 -20.59
C VAL A 156 -22.15 -1.64 -19.97
N ALA A 157 -23.01 -2.63 -20.12
CA ALA A 157 -24.36 -2.63 -19.62
C ALA A 157 -24.42 -3.37 -18.28
N ILE A 158 -24.71 -2.67 -17.19
CA ILE A 158 -24.73 -3.21 -15.84
C ILE A 158 -26.17 -3.34 -15.34
N THR A 159 -26.64 -4.56 -15.12
CA THR A 159 -27.95 -4.76 -14.48
C THR A 159 -27.83 -4.67 -12.98
N TYR A 160 -28.88 -4.23 -12.30
CA TYR A 160 -28.92 -4.16 -10.85
C TYR A 160 -30.36 -4.16 -10.36
N ARG A 161 -30.61 -4.52 -9.09
CA ARG A 161 -31.97 -4.65 -8.57
C ARG A 161 -32.18 -3.88 -7.28
N THR A 162 -33.29 -3.13 -7.23
CA THR A 162 -33.78 -2.43 -6.03
C THR A 162 -35.09 -3.09 -5.54
N PRO A 163 -35.21 -3.56 -4.29
CA PRO A 163 -34.22 -3.46 -3.22
C PRO A 163 -33.06 -4.46 -3.39
N ARG A 164 -31.86 -4.05 -2.95
CA ARG A 164 -30.62 -4.84 -2.96
C ARG A 164 -30.65 -6.08 -2.10
N ILE A 165 -31.42 -6.07 -1.02
CA ILE A 165 -31.55 -7.22 -0.14
C ILE A 165 -32.04 -8.47 -0.88
N ASP A 166 -32.83 -8.30 -1.94
CA ASP A 166 -33.30 -9.42 -2.77
C ASP A 166 -32.13 -10.13 -3.47
N GLN A 167 -31.21 -9.34 -4.04
CA GLN A 167 -30.01 -9.84 -4.69
C GLN A 167 -29.09 -10.52 -3.67
N TRP A 168 -28.91 -9.90 -2.50
CA TRP A 168 -28.12 -10.48 -1.43
C TRP A 168 -28.69 -11.81 -0.94
N ALA A 169 -30.01 -11.93 -0.87
CA ALA A 169 -30.70 -13.18 -0.52
C ALA A 169 -30.45 -14.28 -1.55
N SER A 170 -30.49 -13.95 -2.85
CA SER A 170 -30.16 -14.90 -3.92
C SER A 170 -28.71 -15.40 -3.79
N ILE A 171 -27.76 -14.49 -3.51
CA ILE A 171 -26.34 -14.86 -3.32
C ILE A 171 -26.19 -15.82 -2.15
N PHE A 172 -26.76 -15.47 -0.99
CA PHE A 172 -26.77 -16.32 0.19
C PHE A 172 -27.33 -17.72 -0.11
N HIS A 173 -28.48 -17.81 -0.76
CA HIS A 173 -29.16 -19.08 -1.00
C HIS A 173 -28.53 -19.95 -2.10
N ASN A 174 -27.87 -19.35 -3.09
CA ASN A 174 -27.39 -20.07 -4.27
C ASN A 174 -25.88 -20.37 -4.24
N HIS A 175 -25.08 -19.57 -3.53
CA HIS A 175 -23.61 -19.69 -3.56
C HIS A 175 -22.98 -20.17 -2.26
N PHE A 176 -23.74 -20.20 -1.16
CA PHE A 176 -23.21 -20.60 0.13
C PHE A 176 -24.03 -21.75 0.74
N ASP A 177 -23.33 -22.76 1.25
CA ASP A 177 -23.94 -23.96 1.85
C ASP A 177 -24.22 -23.73 3.35
N PHE A 178 -25.05 -22.72 3.65
CA PHE A 178 -25.52 -22.44 5.01
C PHE A 178 -27.04 -22.53 5.10
N ASP A 179 -27.52 -23.24 6.10
CA ASP A 179 -28.96 -23.33 6.40
C ASP A 179 -29.50 -22.04 7.02
N LEU A 180 -28.65 -21.29 7.74
CA LEU A 180 -29.01 -20.08 8.47
C LEU A 180 -28.19 -18.88 7.98
N TYR A 181 -28.86 -17.72 7.86
CA TYR A 181 -28.21 -16.48 7.44
C TYR A 181 -27.20 -15.98 8.48
N GLU A 182 -27.47 -16.22 9.76
CA GLU A 182 -26.52 -15.91 10.85
C GLU A 182 -25.20 -16.67 10.71
N ASP A 183 -25.27 -17.98 10.44
CA ASP A 183 -24.06 -18.80 10.24
C ASP A 183 -23.28 -18.31 9.02
N PHE A 184 -23.99 -17.93 7.96
CA PHE A 184 -23.38 -17.34 6.78
C PHE A 184 -22.64 -16.04 7.09
N VAL A 185 -23.22 -15.06 7.78
CA VAL A 185 -22.54 -13.77 8.02
C VAL A 185 -21.49 -13.83 9.14
N CYS A 186 -21.67 -14.71 10.13
CA CYS A 186 -20.77 -14.82 11.28
C CYS A 186 -19.68 -15.89 11.11
N SER A 187 -19.60 -16.60 9.97
CA SER A 187 -18.53 -17.60 9.80
C SER A 187 -17.16 -16.94 9.67
N GLU A 188 -16.19 -17.42 10.45
CA GLU A 188 -14.80 -16.92 10.51
C GLU A 188 -13.81 -17.74 9.68
N GLY A 189 -14.27 -18.74 8.92
CA GLY A 189 -13.38 -19.50 8.03
C GLY A 189 -12.87 -18.62 6.90
N ASP A 190 -11.55 -18.48 6.75
CA ASP A 190 -10.89 -17.57 5.80
C ASP A 190 -11.50 -17.62 4.38
N GLN A 191 -11.74 -18.83 3.86
CA GLN A 191 -12.34 -18.99 2.54
C GLN A 191 -13.74 -18.38 2.44
N VAL A 192 -14.63 -18.68 3.39
CA VAL A 192 -16.01 -18.15 3.35
C VAL A 192 -16.00 -16.65 3.61
N LYS A 193 -15.15 -16.18 4.53
CA LYS A 193 -14.97 -14.75 4.82
C LYS A 193 -14.53 -13.99 3.55
N ASN A 194 -13.50 -14.48 2.87
CA ASN A 194 -12.98 -13.86 1.65
C ASN A 194 -13.98 -13.90 0.50
N GLN A 195 -14.70 -15.00 0.32
CA GLN A 195 -15.77 -15.08 -0.67
C GLN A 195 -16.89 -14.09 -0.35
N ARG A 196 -17.40 -14.05 0.89
CA ARG A 196 -18.41 -13.04 1.26
C ARG A 196 -17.95 -11.63 0.99
N TRP A 197 -16.70 -11.33 1.35
CA TRP A 197 -16.09 -10.04 1.13
C TRP A 197 -16.05 -9.71 -0.37
N GLU A 198 -15.55 -10.63 -1.19
CA GLU A 198 -15.51 -10.51 -2.66
C GLU A 198 -16.90 -10.23 -3.24
N TRP A 199 -17.89 -11.03 -2.87
CA TRP A 199 -19.27 -10.88 -3.34
C TRP A 199 -19.89 -9.55 -2.90
N LEU A 200 -19.54 -9.09 -1.69
CA LEU A 200 -19.96 -7.79 -1.19
C LEU A 200 -19.28 -6.66 -1.97
N ASP A 201 -17.99 -6.76 -2.25
CA ASP A 201 -17.17 -5.74 -2.93
C ASP A 201 -17.49 -5.59 -4.42
N THR A 202 -17.88 -6.69 -5.06
CA THR A 202 -18.10 -6.78 -6.51
C THR A 202 -19.60 -6.86 -6.86
N CYS A 203 -20.18 -8.06 -6.87
CA CYS A 203 -21.55 -8.32 -7.30
C CYS A 203 -22.59 -7.44 -6.58
N MET A 204 -22.43 -7.23 -5.27
CA MET A 204 -23.33 -6.39 -4.45
C MET A 204 -23.01 -4.90 -4.53
N ASN A 205 -22.06 -4.48 -5.35
CA ASN A 205 -21.63 -3.10 -5.51
C ASN A 205 -21.56 -2.70 -7.00
N PRO A 206 -22.66 -2.77 -7.75
CA PRO A 206 -22.60 -2.56 -9.19
C PRO A 206 -22.30 -1.10 -9.58
N PHE A 207 -22.43 -0.15 -8.66
CA PHE A 207 -21.96 1.22 -8.91
C PHE A 207 -20.43 1.33 -8.86
N PHE A 208 -19.76 0.55 -8.03
CA PHE A 208 -18.31 0.39 -8.10
C PHE A 208 -17.89 -0.34 -9.38
N VAL A 209 -18.58 -1.42 -9.75
CA VAL A 209 -18.37 -2.10 -11.05
C VAL A 209 -18.50 -1.10 -12.21
N ALA A 210 -19.55 -0.28 -12.18
CA ALA A 210 -19.75 0.79 -13.16
C ALA A 210 -18.58 1.78 -13.17
N LYS A 211 -18.07 2.13 -11.99
CA LYS A 211 -16.96 3.06 -11.86
C LYS A 211 -15.68 2.48 -12.44
N SER A 212 -15.37 1.22 -12.15
CA SER A 212 -14.18 0.55 -12.69
C SER A 212 -14.18 0.49 -14.22
N TYR A 213 -15.33 0.21 -14.83
CA TYR A 213 -15.45 0.24 -16.29
C TYR A 213 -15.42 1.66 -16.88
N HIS A 214 -16.06 2.62 -16.21
CA HIS A 214 -16.03 4.03 -16.61
C HIS A 214 -14.59 4.61 -16.55
N ASP A 215 -13.85 4.32 -15.48
CA ASP A 215 -12.46 4.76 -15.29
C ASP A 215 -11.51 4.12 -16.32
N SER A 216 -11.87 2.94 -16.84
CA SER A 216 -11.19 2.32 -17.99
C SER A 216 -11.52 2.98 -19.34
N GLY A 217 -12.35 4.02 -19.30
CA GLY A 217 -12.74 4.79 -20.47
C GLY A 217 -13.82 4.11 -21.31
N PHE A 218 -14.70 3.28 -20.75
CA PHE A 218 -15.86 2.75 -21.47
C PHE A 218 -17.14 3.58 -21.24
N ASP A 219 -18.09 3.49 -22.16
CA ASP A 219 -19.45 3.99 -21.91
C ASP A 219 -20.16 3.01 -20.98
N VAL A 220 -20.78 3.51 -19.91
CA VAL A 220 -21.43 2.64 -18.91
C VAL A 220 -22.91 2.97 -18.80
N VAL A 221 -23.74 1.95 -18.96
CA VAL A 221 -25.20 2.04 -18.85
C VAL A 221 -25.65 1.12 -17.73
N MET A 222 -26.18 1.67 -16.65
CA MET A 222 -26.81 0.89 -15.59
C MET A 222 -28.32 0.77 -15.82
N ILE A 223 -28.93 -0.35 -15.45
CA ILE A 223 -30.39 -0.52 -15.49
C ILE A 223 -30.91 -1.09 -14.17
N ASP A 224 -31.90 -0.40 -13.59
CA ASP A 224 -32.65 -0.93 -12.45
C ASP A 224 -33.70 -1.92 -12.97
N GLU A 225 -33.49 -3.20 -12.68
CA GLU A 225 -34.37 -4.30 -13.05
C GLU A 225 -35.78 -4.12 -12.47
N ALA A 226 -35.87 -3.69 -11.21
CA ALA A 226 -37.15 -3.52 -10.52
C ALA A 226 -37.89 -2.28 -11.01
N GLY A 227 -37.19 -1.14 -11.15
CA GLY A 227 -37.75 0.08 -11.73
C GLY A 227 -38.28 -0.15 -13.15
N THR A 228 -37.55 -0.91 -13.95
CA THR A 228 -37.98 -1.31 -15.31
C THR A 228 -39.26 -2.13 -15.29
N ILE A 229 -39.34 -3.16 -14.44
CA ILE A 229 -40.54 -4.00 -14.31
C ILE A 229 -41.72 -3.20 -13.77
N ASN A 230 -41.51 -2.34 -12.79
CA ASN A 230 -42.53 -1.47 -12.22
C ASN A 230 -43.11 -0.51 -13.26
N SER A 231 -42.31 -0.11 -14.26
CA SER A 231 -42.75 0.68 -15.40
C SER A 231 -43.53 -0.12 -16.46
N GLY A 232 -43.68 -1.44 -16.28
CA GLY A 232 -44.39 -2.33 -17.20
C GLY A 232 -43.57 -2.72 -18.43
N LYS A 233 -42.24 -2.71 -18.32
CA LYS A 233 -41.29 -3.01 -19.41
C LYS A 233 -40.44 -4.24 -19.06
N ASP A 234 -39.76 -4.78 -20.06
CA ASP A 234 -38.79 -5.86 -19.92
C ASP A 234 -37.35 -5.34 -19.97
N VAL A 235 -36.48 -5.87 -19.10
CA VAL A 235 -35.08 -5.42 -18.95
C VAL A 235 -34.28 -5.62 -20.24
N ALA A 236 -34.42 -6.78 -20.90
CA ALA A 236 -33.68 -7.06 -22.12
C ALA A 236 -34.18 -6.21 -23.29
N HIS A 237 -35.48 -5.93 -23.36
CA HIS A 237 -36.05 -5.03 -24.37
C HIS A 237 -35.55 -3.59 -24.21
N VAL A 238 -35.55 -3.05 -23.00
CA VAL A 238 -35.05 -1.68 -22.74
C VAL A 238 -33.59 -1.55 -23.13
N LEU A 239 -32.75 -2.51 -22.73
CA LEU A 239 -31.32 -2.54 -23.09
C LEU A 239 -31.12 -2.67 -24.60
N ALA A 240 -31.85 -3.58 -25.25
CA ALA A 240 -31.78 -3.75 -26.71
C ALA A 240 -32.15 -2.46 -27.44
N CYS A 241 -33.23 -1.80 -27.03
CA CYS A 241 -33.65 -0.53 -27.60
C CYS A 241 -32.65 0.60 -27.36
N HIS A 242 -31.97 0.60 -26.22
CA HIS A 242 -30.90 1.56 -25.96
C HIS A 242 -29.72 1.35 -26.93
N PHE A 243 -29.20 0.13 -27.07
CA PHE A 243 -28.03 -0.14 -27.93
C PHE A 243 -28.32 -0.09 -29.43
N THR A 244 -29.59 -0.24 -29.85
CA THR A 244 -29.99 -0.05 -31.26
C THR A 244 -30.31 1.41 -31.60
N ASP A 245 -30.09 2.36 -30.68
CA ASP A 245 -30.51 3.76 -30.80
C ASP A 245 -32.03 3.91 -31.08
N GLY A 246 -32.84 3.04 -30.47
CA GLY A 246 -34.28 2.96 -30.65
C GLY A 246 -34.72 2.41 -32.01
N LYS A 247 -33.79 1.92 -32.85
CA LYS A 247 -34.15 1.27 -34.12
C LYS A 247 -34.89 -0.02 -33.83
N ASN A 248 -36.01 -0.21 -34.53
CA ASN A 248 -36.92 -1.34 -34.35
C ASN A 248 -37.52 -1.42 -32.94
N CYS A 249 -37.77 -0.29 -32.28
CA CYS A 249 -38.46 -0.27 -30.99
C CYS A 249 -39.77 0.51 -31.05
N GLU A 250 -40.79 -0.02 -30.40
CA GLU A 250 -42.08 0.65 -30.15
C GLU A 250 -42.34 0.63 -28.64
N ASP A 251 -42.41 1.81 -28.01
CA ASP A 251 -42.61 1.97 -26.56
C ASP A 251 -41.60 1.17 -25.69
N ASP A 252 -40.32 1.18 -26.08
CA ASP A 252 -39.22 0.42 -25.47
C ASP A 252 -39.34 -1.11 -25.59
N TRP A 253 -40.22 -1.59 -26.48
CA TRP A 253 -40.27 -2.99 -26.89
C TRP A 253 -39.63 -3.19 -28.25
N LEU A 254 -38.65 -4.06 -28.29
CA LEU A 254 -38.03 -4.53 -29.53
C LEU A 254 -39.05 -5.24 -30.45
N ALA A 255 -39.26 -4.68 -31.64
CA ALA A 255 -40.31 -5.04 -32.57
C ALA A 255 -40.15 -6.47 -33.11
N GLY A 256 -41.19 -7.29 -33.01
CA GLY A 256 -41.20 -8.70 -33.39
C GLY A 256 -40.70 -9.68 -32.33
N LEU A 257 -40.31 -9.19 -31.15
CA LEU A 257 -39.95 -10.01 -29.98
C LEU A 257 -40.80 -9.68 -28.75
N GLU A 258 -41.92 -8.97 -28.90
CA GLU A 258 -42.74 -8.45 -27.79
C GLU A 258 -43.33 -9.55 -26.87
N ASP A 259 -43.44 -10.78 -27.37
CA ASP A 259 -43.90 -11.94 -26.62
C ASP A 259 -42.76 -12.67 -25.85
N GLU A 260 -41.49 -12.28 -26.06
CA GLU A 260 -40.30 -12.90 -25.46
C GLU A 260 -39.83 -12.10 -24.23
N THR A 261 -40.47 -12.33 -23.09
CA THR A 261 -40.08 -11.65 -21.83
C THR A 261 -39.06 -12.45 -21.02
N VAL A 262 -38.20 -11.74 -20.29
CA VAL A 262 -37.26 -12.30 -19.35
C VAL A 262 -37.93 -12.47 -17.98
N ASP A 263 -38.22 -13.72 -17.63
CA ASP A 263 -38.69 -14.05 -16.29
C ASP A 263 -37.54 -13.89 -15.27
N LEU A 264 -37.63 -12.87 -14.42
CA LEU A 264 -36.70 -12.74 -13.31
C LEU A 264 -36.92 -13.87 -12.29
N PRO A 265 -35.85 -14.45 -11.73
CA PRO A 265 -35.97 -15.48 -10.70
C PRO A 265 -36.76 -14.95 -9.50
N SER A 266 -37.63 -15.80 -8.96
CA SER A 266 -38.35 -15.50 -7.73
C SER A 266 -37.36 -15.43 -6.58
N VAL A 267 -37.32 -14.29 -5.89
CA VAL A 267 -36.42 -14.10 -4.75
C VAL A 267 -36.98 -14.82 -3.54
N VAL A 268 -36.12 -15.59 -2.87
CA VAL A 268 -36.42 -16.18 -1.56
C VAL A 268 -35.95 -15.18 -0.50
N PRO A 269 -36.85 -14.57 0.30
CA PRO A 269 -36.45 -13.57 1.28
C PRO A 269 -35.69 -14.18 2.47
N ILE A 270 -34.77 -13.42 3.05
CA ILE A 270 -34.05 -13.78 4.29
C ILE A 270 -34.98 -13.61 5.49
N ASN A 271 -35.84 -14.59 5.73
CA ASN A 271 -36.89 -14.54 6.76
C ASN A 271 -36.33 -14.29 8.19
N GLU A 272 -35.08 -14.65 8.45
CA GLU A 272 -34.43 -14.53 9.77
C GLU A 272 -34.05 -13.11 10.18
N LEU A 273 -33.98 -12.16 9.24
CA LEU A 273 -33.70 -10.77 9.58
C LEU A 273 -34.94 -10.10 10.20
N GLY A 274 -36.13 -10.47 9.74
CA GLY A 274 -37.36 -9.73 10.04
C GLY A 274 -37.38 -8.35 9.37
N GLU A 275 -38.56 -7.76 9.28
CA GLU A 275 -38.80 -6.55 8.47
C GLU A 275 -37.88 -5.36 8.82
N THR A 276 -37.63 -5.11 10.11
CA THR A 276 -36.77 -3.99 10.55
C THR A 276 -35.32 -4.17 10.12
N ARG A 277 -34.72 -5.34 10.35
CA ARG A 277 -33.31 -5.57 9.97
C ARG A 277 -33.15 -5.69 8.45
N SER A 278 -34.15 -6.25 7.77
CA SER A 278 -34.21 -6.21 6.31
C SER A 278 -34.22 -4.78 5.77
N GLY A 279 -35.03 -3.89 6.36
CA GLY A 279 -35.05 -2.47 6.01
C GLY A 279 -33.71 -1.77 6.29
N ASN A 280 -33.09 -2.07 7.43
CA ASN A 280 -31.77 -1.52 7.77
C ASN A 280 -30.68 -1.98 6.79
N LEU A 281 -30.66 -3.28 6.46
CA LEU A 281 -29.70 -3.84 5.51
C LEU A 281 -29.87 -3.23 4.11
N GLU A 282 -31.12 -3.06 3.65
CA GLU A 282 -31.39 -2.36 2.40
C GLU A 282 -30.88 -0.92 2.42
N GLU A 283 -31.11 -0.21 3.52
CA GLU A 283 -30.64 1.16 3.65
C GLU A 283 -29.11 1.23 3.66
N LEU A 284 -28.40 0.28 4.28
CA LEU A 284 -26.93 0.20 4.20
C LEU A 284 -26.44 0.07 2.75
N PHE A 285 -27.05 -0.81 1.94
CA PHE A 285 -26.69 -0.93 0.52
C PHE A 285 -27.01 0.35 -0.26
N ARG A 286 -28.17 0.97 0.02
CA ARG A 286 -28.53 2.25 -0.61
C ARG A 286 -27.56 3.38 -0.27
N LEU A 287 -27.05 3.42 0.96
CA LEU A 287 -26.06 4.42 1.37
C LEU A 287 -24.73 4.23 0.62
N ARG A 288 -24.32 2.99 0.39
CA ARG A 288 -23.19 2.66 -0.48
C ARG A 288 -23.43 3.11 -1.93
N ASP A 289 -24.58 2.76 -2.50
CA ASP A 289 -24.96 3.17 -3.87
C ASP A 289 -24.92 4.70 -4.01
N CYS A 290 -25.39 5.43 -2.99
CA CYS A 290 -25.34 6.89 -2.98
C CYS A 290 -23.93 7.48 -3.00
N TYR A 291 -22.94 6.84 -2.38
CA TYR A 291 -21.55 7.30 -2.47
C TYR A 291 -21.07 7.33 -3.92
N TYR A 292 -21.17 6.20 -4.62
CA TYR A 292 -20.70 6.10 -5.99
C TYR A 292 -21.54 6.93 -6.96
N MET A 293 -22.86 7.03 -6.75
CA MET A 293 -23.70 7.92 -7.57
C MET A 293 -23.19 9.37 -7.56
N THR A 294 -22.76 9.88 -6.41
CA THR A 294 -22.22 11.26 -6.33
C THR A 294 -20.89 11.43 -7.08
N GLN A 295 -20.18 10.35 -7.40
CA GLN A 295 -18.97 10.39 -8.23
C GLN A 295 -19.27 10.42 -9.74
N PHE A 296 -20.47 10.00 -10.14
CA PHE A 296 -20.93 10.06 -11.53
C PHE A 296 -21.68 11.34 -11.87
N ASP A 297 -22.11 12.12 -10.87
CA ASP A 297 -22.75 13.41 -11.10
C ASP A 297 -21.83 14.27 -11.98
N SER A 298 -22.27 14.55 -13.21
CA SER A 298 -21.57 15.27 -14.31
C SER A 298 -20.71 14.48 -15.32
N GLN A 299 -20.63 13.15 -15.24
CA GLN A 299 -19.89 12.36 -16.22
C GLN A 299 -20.70 12.11 -17.51
N GLU A 300 -20.17 12.49 -18.69
CA GLU A 300 -20.89 12.39 -19.98
C GLU A 300 -21.08 10.95 -20.49
N ARG A 301 -20.41 9.97 -19.88
CA ARG A 301 -20.31 8.58 -20.36
C ARG A 301 -20.95 7.56 -19.42
N PHE A 302 -21.82 8.04 -18.55
CA PHE A 302 -22.55 7.23 -17.58
C PHE A 302 -24.04 7.56 -17.62
N GLU A 303 -24.88 6.53 -17.74
CA GLU A 303 -26.34 6.67 -17.73
C GLU A 303 -26.98 5.60 -16.83
N ILE A 304 -28.06 5.96 -16.13
CA ILE A 304 -28.89 5.01 -15.39
C ILE A 304 -30.29 5.00 -15.99
N LEU A 305 -30.72 3.84 -16.46
CA LEU A 305 -32.05 3.60 -17.01
C LEU A 305 -33.02 3.17 -15.91
N ASN A 306 -34.20 3.79 -15.89
CA ASN A 306 -35.32 3.46 -15.00
C ASN A 306 -34.96 3.40 -13.50
N SER A 307 -34.03 4.22 -13.03
CA SER A 307 -33.60 4.26 -11.62
C SER A 307 -34.75 4.61 -10.67
N GLU A 308 -34.92 3.81 -9.61
CA GLU A 308 -35.75 4.17 -8.45
C GLU A 308 -34.95 4.89 -7.34
N ILE A 309 -33.62 5.02 -7.51
CA ILE A 309 -32.77 5.74 -6.55
C ILE A 309 -32.88 7.24 -6.80
N THR A 310 -33.70 7.93 -5.98
CA THR A 310 -33.98 9.37 -6.17
C THR A 310 -33.41 10.29 -5.09
N ASP A 311 -32.77 9.75 -4.05
CA ASP A 311 -32.56 10.45 -2.77
C ASP A 311 -31.09 10.50 -2.31
N CYS A 312 -30.13 10.54 -3.23
CA CYS A 312 -28.72 10.72 -2.89
C CYS A 312 -28.38 12.21 -2.86
N ARG A 313 -28.21 12.77 -1.65
CA ARG A 313 -27.77 14.16 -1.47
C ARG A 313 -26.25 14.23 -1.52
N ALA A 314 -25.68 15.06 -2.40
CA ALA A 314 -24.24 15.31 -2.45
C ALA A 314 -23.67 15.82 -1.11
N SER A 315 -24.46 16.53 -0.31
CA SER A 315 -24.06 16.99 1.03
C SER A 315 -23.76 15.85 2.01
N LEU A 316 -24.29 14.64 1.77
CA LEU A 316 -24.06 13.45 2.59
C LEU A 316 -22.86 12.61 2.11
N MET A 317 -22.06 13.07 1.15
CA MET A 317 -21.01 12.26 0.52
C MET A 317 -19.99 11.70 1.51
N SER A 318 -19.56 12.48 2.51
CA SER A 318 -18.64 11.99 3.55
C SER A 318 -19.26 10.90 4.41
N TYR A 319 -20.53 11.06 4.80
CA TYR A 319 -21.29 10.04 5.49
C TYR A 319 -21.47 8.77 4.64
N TYR A 320 -21.64 8.91 3.31
CA TYR A 320 -21.74 7.75 2.41
C TYR A 320 -20.39 7.03 2.21
N LYS A 321 -19.25 7.75 2.25
CA LYS A 321 -17.90 7.21 1.98
C LYS A 321 -17.57 6.00 2.85
N GLN A 322 -17.95 6.00 4.13
CA GLN A 322 -17.68 4.86 5.01
C GLN A 322 -18.35 3.56 4.55
N PHE A 323 -19.46 3.62 3.81
CA PHE A 323 -20.15 2.44 3.28
C PHE A 323 -19.54 1.91 1.98
N ALA A 324 -18.66 2.69 1.35
CA ALA A 324 -17.86 2.22 0.21
C ALA A 324 -16.78 1.23 0.64
N ASP A 325 -16.30 1.36 1.88
CA ASP A 325 -15.40 0.42 2.53
C ASP A 325 -16.17 -0.89 2.83
N THR A 326 -15.74 -1.96 2.15
CA THR A 326 -16.37 -3.29 2.26
C THR A 326 -16.20 -3.90 3.66
N ASP A 327 -15.11 -3.63 4.36
CA ASP A 327 -14.90 -4.12 5.73
C ASP A 327 -15.82 -3.42 6.71
N PHE A 328 -15.95 -2.09 6.61
CA PHE A 328 -16.92 -1.35 7.42
C PHE A 328 -18.35 -1.84 7.16
N LEU A 329 -18.74 -1.98 5.89
CA LEU A 329 -20.07 -2.48 5.53
C LEU A 329 -20.29 -3.90 6.04
N MET A 330 -19.31 -4.80 5.91
CA MET A 330 -19.40 -6.17 6.42
C MET A 330 -19.58 -6.17 7.94
N ASN A 331 -18.81 -5.34 8.67
CA ASN A 331 -18.95 -5.18 10.12
C ASN A 331 -20.34 -4.67 10.51
N ALA A 332 -20.90 -3.72 9.75
CA ALA A 332 -22.26 -3.23 9.95
C ALA A 332 -23.29 -4.35 9.71
N ILE A 333 -23.14 -5.18 8.67
CA ILE A 333 -24.01 -6.32 8.40
C ILE A 333 -23.94 -7.36 9.54
N GLN A 334 -22.73 -7.73 9.96
CA GLN A 334 -22.47 -8.70 11.03
C GLN A 334 -23.06 -8.25 12.37
N SER A 335 -23.01 -6.95 12.68
CA SER A 335 -23.55 -6.39 13.93
C SER A 335 -25.06 -6.61 14.07
N GLN A 336 -25.81 -6.68 12.96
CA GLN A 336 -27.25 -6.96 12.97
C GLN A 336 -27.58 -8.37 13.48
N LYS A 337 -26.61 -9.28 13.43
CA LYS A 337 -26.68 -10.65 13.95
C LYS A 337 -25.85 -10.87 15.21
N MET A 338 -25.25 -9.81 15.78
CA MET A 338 -24.45 -9.88 17.01
C MET A 338 -23.26 -10.84 16.91
N CYS A 339 -22.59 -10.92 15.76
CA CYS A 339 -21.32 -11.65 15.66
C CYS A 339 -20.30 -11.04 16.66
N GLU A 340 -19.54 -11.88 17.40
CA GLU A 340 -18.78 -11.51 18.62
C GLU A 340 -17.78 -10.35 18.46
N THR A 341 -17.42 -9.99 17.23
CA THR A 341 -16.36 -9.03 16.86
C THR A 341 -16.86 -7.65 16.44
N SER A 342 -18.17 -7.44 16.23
CA SER A 342 -18.69 -6.20 15.62
C SER A 342 -19.55 -5.35 16.58
N GLN A 343 -19.16 -4.09 16.79
CA GLN A 343 -19.85 -3.14 17.70
C GLN A 343 -20.60 -2.00 16.98
N VAL A 344 -21.02 -2.19 15.72
CA VAL A 344 -21.74 -1.14 14.99
C VAL A 344 -23.21 -1.09 15.40
N ASP A 345 -23.67 0.03 15.95
CA ASP A 345 -25.10 0.27 16.22
C ASP A 345 -25.79 0.75 14.93
N VAL A 346 -26.20 -0.19 14.08
CA VAL A 346 -26.82 0.13 12.77
C VAL A 346 -28.03 1.06 12.88
N PRO A 347 -28.98 0.88 13.81
CA PRO A 347 -30.05 1.86 14.02
C PRO A 347 -29.56 3.29 14.29
N SER A 348 -28.58 3.47 15.18
CA SER A 348 -27.99 4.79 15.45
C SER A 348 -27.24 5.33 14.24
N LEU A 349 -26.48 4.47 13.54
CA LEU A 349 -25.78 4.82 12.31
C LEU A 349 -26.77 5.37 11.27
N LEU A 350 -27.85 4.63 10.99
CA LEU A 350 -28.88 5.05 10.03
C LEU A 350 -29.67 6.27 10.51
N ALA A 351 -29.90 6.43 11.81
CA ALA A 351 -30.55 7.62 12.37
C ALA A 351 -29.70 8.87 12.22
N GLN A 352 -28.36 8.75 12.23
CA GLN A 352 -27.48 9.89 11.95
C GLN A 352 -27.83 10.53 10.63
N LYS A 353 -28.10 9.76 9.56
CA LYS A 353 -28.55 10.26 8.24
C LYS A 353 -29.67 11.30 8.33
N ASP A 354 -30.66 11.07 9.19
CA ASP A 354 -31.82 11.95 9.37
C ASP A 354 -31.50 13.16 10.26
N ASP A 355 -30.61 12.99 11.23
CA ASP A 355 -30.11 14.09 12.08
C ASP A 355 -29.20 15.04 11.31
N VAL A 356 -28.51 14.58 10.26
CA VAL A 356 -27.66 15.43 9.40
C VAL A 356 -28.43 16.38 8.47
N THR A 357 -29.62 16.83 8.89
CA THR A 357 -30.38 17.89 8.22
C THR A 357 -30.00 19.31 8.67
N ASN A 358 -29.15 19.45 9.69
CA ASN A 358 -28.43 20.69 9.95
C ASN A 358 -27.10 20.68 9.19
N ASP A 359 -26.91 21.63 8.27
CA ASP A 359 -25.65 21.80 7.52
C ASP A 359 -24.40 21.92 8.42
N ASN A 360 -24.56 22.26 9.70
CA ASN A 360 -23.46 22.32 10.66
C ASN A 360 -22.93 20.95 11.10
N ASP A 361 -23.71 19.87 11.01
CA ASP A 361 -23.30 18.54 11.50
C ASP A 361 -22.32 17.83 10.54
N TYR A 362 -22.15 18.35 9.32
CA TYR A 362 -21.13 17.91 8.37
C TYR A 362 -19.82 18.65 8.49
N LYS A 363 -19.86 19.85 9.09
CA LYS A 363 -18.67 20.68 9.15
C LYS A 363 -17.68 20.02 10.10
N LYS A 364 -16.43 19.95 9.69
CA LYS A 364 -15.35 19.43 10.52
C LYS A 364 -14.38 20.54 10.88
N LEU A 365 -13.84 20.45 12.09
CA LEU A 365 -12.73 21.29 12.50
C LEU A 365 -11.47 20.43 12.48
N VAL A 366 -10.54 20.75 11.60
CA VAL A 366 -9.23 20.09 11.53
C VAL A 366 -8.18 21.04 12.10
N ILE A 367 -7.52 20.60 13.16
CA ILE A 367 -6.51 21.37 13.87
C ILE A 367 -5.17 20.65 13.71
N PHE A 368 -4.25 21.30 12.99
CA PHE A 368 -2.88 20.83 12.90
C PHE A 368 -2.10 21.28 14.14
N VAL A 369 -1.42 20.32 14.76
CA VAL A 369 -0.59 20.45 15.94
C VAL A 369 0.77 19.89 15.58
N GLY A 370 1.69 20.77 15.19
CA GLY A 370 3.02 20.37 14.75
C GLY A 370 4.11 20.83 15.71
N PRO A 371 5.19 20.06 15.89
CA PRO A 371 6.35 20.47 16.67
C PRO A 371 6.93 21.81 16.21
N HIS A 372 7.45 22.63 17.12
CA HIS A 372 8.29 23.77 16.73
C HIS A 372 9.49 23.30 15.89
N GLU A 373 9.96 24.12 14.94
CA GLU A 373 11.15 23.84 14.10
C GLU A 373 11.04 22.57 13.24
N THR A 374 9.82 22.16 12.92
CA THR A 374 9.52 21.18 11.87
C THR A 374 8.95 21.87 10.63
N GLN A 375 8.60 21.07 9.61
CA GLN A 375 7.80 21.53 8.48
C GLN A 375 6.42 22.07 8.87
N ALA A 376 6.03 22.05 10.17
CA ALA A 376 4.81 22.67 10.64
C ALA A 376 4.56 24.07 10.04
N GLY A 377 5.57 24.95 10.02
CA GLY A 377 5.43 26.28 9.41
C GLY A 377 5.10 26.22 7.92
N GLU A 378 5.78 25.37 7.16
CA GLU A 378 5.56 25.19 5.71
C GLU A 378 4.21 24.55 5.40
N ILE A 379 3.79 23.57 6.21
CA ILE A 379 2.48 22.91 6.13
C ILE A 379 1.37 23.92 6.39
N LEU A 380 1.49 24.73 7.46
CA LEU A 380 0.51 25.77 7.75
C LEU A 380 0.49 26.82 6.63
N GLN A 381 1.66 27.21 6.11
CA GLN A 381 1.79 28.15 5.01
C GLN A 381 1.14 27.62 3.71
N PHE A 382 1.22 26.31 3.44
CA PHE A 382 0.50 25.66 2.33
C PHE A 382 -1.02 25.87 2.48
N PHE A 383 -1.60 25.58 3.64
CA PHE A 383 -3.04 25.79 3.84
C PHE A 383 -3.44 27.27 3.82
N VAL A 384 -2.61 28.18 4.33
CA VAL A 384 -2.83 29.63 4.16
C VAL A 384 -2.87 30.00 2.67
N ASN A 385 -1.94 29.49 1.87
CA ASN A 385 -1.82 29.85 0.46
C ASN A 385 -2.96 29.31 -0.41
N TYR A 386 -3.51 28.14 -0.07
CA TYR A 386 -4.45 27.42 -0.94
C TYR A 386 -5.85 27.23 -0.39
N ALA A 387 -6.07 27.40 0.93
CA ALA A 387 -7.37 27.30 1.59
C ALA A 387 -7.87 28.64 2.19
N SER A 388 -7.06 29.70 2.21
CA SER A 388 -7.50 31.04 2.65
C SER A 388 -8.09 31.86 1.51
N THR A 389 -8.99 32.81 1.83
CA THR A 389 -9.48 33.85 0.91
C THR A 389 -8.73 35.19 1.02
N SER A 390 -7.68 35.26 1.85
CA SER A 390 -6.89 36.48 2.13
C SER A 390 -6.19 37.03 0.88
N GLU A 391 -5.87 38.34 0.87
CA GLU A 391 -5.06 38.92 -0.21
C GLU A 391 -3.69 38.23 -0.33
N GLY A 392 -3.40 37.63 -1.49
CA GLY A 392 -2.14 36.92 -1.77
C GLY A 392 -2.26 35.39 -1.81
N SER A 393 -3.37 34.80 -1.37
CA SER A 393 -3.67 33.39 -1.57
C SER A 393 -4.26 33.13 -2.96
N THR A 394 -4.02 31.93 -3.49
CA THR A 394 -4.75 31.40 -4.65
C THR A 394 -5.62 30.27 -4.15
N LEU A 395 -6.84 30.60 -3.68
CA LEU A 395 -7.81 29.58 -3.26
C LEU A 395 -7.92 28.52 -4.37
N SER A 396 -7.41 27.33 -4.08
CA SER A 396 -7.43 26.25 -5.06
C SER A 396 -8.86 25.69 -5.10
N PRO A 397 -9.44 25.45 -6.29
CA PRO A 397 -10.75 24.82 -6.41
C PRO A 397 -10.86 23.48 -5.68
N SER A 398 -9.73 22.80 -5.45
CA SER A 398 -9.67 21.52 -4.72
C SER A 398 -10.02 21.68 -3.24
N PHE A 399 -9.83 22.86 -2.66
CA PHE A 399 -10.25 23.21 -1.29
C PHE A 399 -11.67 23.78 -1.22
N ASN A 400 -12.48 23.71 -2.29
CA ASN A 400 -13.85 24.20 -2.25
C ASN A 400 -14.65 23.58 -1.08
N GLY A 401 -15.18 24.48 -0.25
CA GLY A 401 -15.91 24.15 0.96
C GLY A 401 -15.05 24.02 2.21
N TRP A 402 -13.72 23.96 2.10
CA TRP A 402 -12.79 24.10 3.24
C TRP A 402 -12.25 25.52 3.30
N MET A 403 -11.88 25.98 4.49
CA MET A 403 -11.38 27.34 4.66
C MET A 403 -10.33 27.41 5.77
N TRP A 404 -9.24 28.11 5.49
CA TRP A 404 -8.34 28.66 6.50
C TRP A 404 -8.90 30.02 6.97
N PRO A 405 -9.15 30.25 8.27
CA PRO A 405 -9.75 31.51 8.71
C PRO A 405 -8.87 32.73 8.40
N ASP A 406 -9.44 33.71 7.69
CA ASP A 406 -8.77 34.99 7.41
C ASP A 406 -8.98 35.97 8.58
N ILE A 407 -7.93 36.19 9.38
CA ILE A 407 -7.96 37.05 10.57
C ILE A 407 -7.52 38.47 10.17
N GLN A 408 -8.43 39.24 9.58
CA GLN A 408 -8.16 40.63 9.20
C GLN A 408 -8.17 41.56 10.42
N THR A 409 -7.01 41.72 11.04
CA THR A 409 -6.91 42.51 12.27
C THR A 409 -5.69 43.43 12.25
N ASP A 410 -5.79 44.55 12.96
CA ASP A 410 -4.64 45.42 13.27
C ASP A 410 -3.75 44.81 14.38
N LEU A 411 -3.90 43.51 14.68
CA LEU A 411 -3.07 42.79 15.63
C LEU A 411 -1.70 42.61 14.96
N ASP A 412 -0.76 43.44 15.38
CA ASP A 412 0.65 43.51 14.98
C ASP A 412 0.96 43.13 13.51
N ALA A 413 1.25 44.13 12.68
CA ALA A 413 1.49 43.96 11.24
C ALA A 413 2.72 43.09 10.91
N ASP A 414 3.50 42.67 11.91
CA ASP A 414 4.69 41.85 11.78
C ASP A 414 4.42 40.34 12.02
N ILE A 415 3.21 39.92 12.38
CA ILE A 415 2.87 38.50 12.55
C ILE A 415 2.48 37.87 11.21
N GLU A 416 3.19 36.82 10.82
CA GLU A 416 2.85 36.05 9.61
C GLU A 416 1.50 35.34 9.78
N ASN A 417 0.68 35.31 8.72
CA ASN A 417 -0.71 34.84 8.79
C ASN A 417 -0.87 33.42 9.36
N TYR A 418 0.10 32.53 9.15
CA TYR A 418 0.04 31.17 9.69
C TYR A 418 0.32 31.10 11.20
N ASN A 419 0.98 32.11 11.78
CA ASN A 419 1.30 32.21 13.21
C ASN A 419 0.23 32.96 14.02
N ILE A 420 -0.83 33.48 13.39
CA ILE A 420 -1.84 34.26 14.11
C ILE A 420 -2.53 33.47 15.24
N PHE A 421 -2.63 32.15 15.09
CA PHE A 421 -3.25 31.28 16.08
C PHE A 421 -2.33 31.00 17.28
N ASP A 422 -1.04 31.29 17.19
CA ASP A 422 -0.11 31.24 18.33
C ASP A 422 -0.53 32.24 19.42
N LEU A 423 -1.19 33.34 19.04
CA LEU A 423 -1.75 34.31 19.98
C LEU A 423 -2.87 33.71 20.84
N LEU A 424 -3.55 32.65 20.39
CA LEU A 424 -4.54 31.97 21.23
C LEU A 424 -3.88 31.33 22.47
N VAL A 425 -2.61 30.95 22.35
CA VAL A 425 -1.82 30.34 23.43
C VAL A 425 -1.02 31.40 24.17
N SER A 426 -0.20 32.17 23.47
CA SER A 426 0.74 33.15 24.06
C SER A 426 0.06 34.36 24.71
N GLU A 427 -1.10 34.78 24.19
CA GLU A 427 -1.89 35.90 24.69
C GLU A 427 -3.20 35.43 25.38
N ALA A 428 -3.16 34.26 26.03
CA ALA A 428 -4.35 33.63 26.66
C ALA A 428 -5.08 34.52 27.69
N MET A 429 -4.38 35.49 28.30
CA MET A 429 -4.94 36.43 29.28
C MET A 429 -5.45 37.74 28.65
N ASN A 430 -5.30 37.92 27.34
CA ASN A 430 -5.68 39.12 26.62
C ASN A 430 -7.06 38.95 25.98
N ASP A 431 -8.12 39.27 26.74
CA ASP A 431 -9.52 39.10 26.31
C ASP A 431 -9.82 39.73 24.93
N GLU A 432 -9.19 40.86 24.59
CA GLU A 432 -9.40 41.55 23.31
C GLU A 432 -8.82 40.76 22.13
N VAL A 433 -7.58 40.27 22.27
CA VAL A 433 -6.94 39.41 21.26
C VAL A 433 -7.71 38.10 21.11
N GLN A 434 -7.99 37.42 22.23
CA GLN A 434 -8.73 36.15 22.23
C GLN A 434 -10.11 36.30 21.57
N SER A 435 -10.89 37.31 21.98
CA SER A 435 -12.23 37.52 21.43
C SER A 435 -12.20 37.85 19.95
N THR A 436 -11.22 38.62 19.49
CA THR A 436 -11.06 38.97 18.08
C THR A 436 -10.80 37.72 17.24
N ILE A 437 -9.80 36.91 17.60
CA ILE A 437 -9.45 35.69 16.85
C ILE A 437 -10.61 34.69 16.88
N LEU A 438 -11.20 34.44 18.05
CA LEU A 438 -12.31 33.50 18.22
C LEU A 438 -13.58 33.95 17.48
N ASP A 439 -13.88 35.25 17.43
CA ASP A 439 -15.01 35.78 16.65
C ASP A 439 -14.80 35.62 15.15
N GLU A 440 -13.57 35.80 14.66
CA GLU A 440 -13.24 35.56 13.25
C GLU A 440 -13.28 34.08 12.90
N ILE A 441 -12.74 33.18 13.74
CA ILE A 441 -12.86 31.73 13.55
C ILE A 441 -14.34 31.35 13.45
N ASN A 442 -15.18 31.81 14.38
CA ASN A 442 -16.61 31.53 14.33
C ASN A 442 -17.28 32.11 13.08
N ARG A 443 -16.90 33.31 12.63
CA ARG A 443 -17.45 33.88 11.39
C ARG A 443 -17.11 33.03 10.17
N ASN A 444 -15.86 32.60 10.04
CA ASN A 444 -15.41 31.72 8.97
C ASN A 444 -16.09 30.33 9.06
N TRP A 445 -16.27 29.80 10.27
CA TRP A 445 -17.04 28.58 10.53
C TRP A 445 -18.48 28.67 10.03
N GLN A 446 -19.15 29.82 10.20
CA GLN A 446 -20.50 30.00 9.66
C GLN A 446 -20.50 30.12 8.12
N ALA A 447 -19.41 30.60 7.52
CA ALA A 447 -19.31 30.86 6.08
C ALA A 447 -18.87 29.63 5.24
N THR A 448 -18.13 28.71 5.85
CA THR A 448 -17.61 27.51 5.17
C THR A 448 -18.70 26.44 4.96
N GLU A 449 -18.53 25.56 3.98
CA GLU A 449 -19.50 24.47 3.66
C GLU A 449 -19.12 23.16 4.33
N LYS A 450 -17.84 22.77 4.26
CA LYS A 450 -17.29 21.49 4.76
C LYS A 450 -16.54 21.64 6.08
N GLY A 451 -15.99 22.80 6.39
CA GLY A 451 -15.25 22.95 7.63
C GLY A 451 -14.12 23.96 7.63
N LEU A 452 -13.38 23.99 8.73
CA LEU A 452 -12.19 24.81 8.90
C LEU A 452 -10.96 23.92 9.04
N ILE A 453 -9.87 24.38 8.46
CA ILE A 453 -8.52 23.93 8.78
C ILE A 453 -7.77 25.10 9.41
N LEU A 454 -7.13 24.85 10.54
CA LEU A 454 -6.24 25.80 11.21
C LEU A 454 -5.14 25.03 11.92
N GLY A 455 -4.10 25.71 12.33
CA GLY A 455 -3.07 25.09 13.15
C GLY A 455 -2.14 26.12 13.76
N SER A 456 -1.33 25.66 14.70
CA SER A 456 -0.37 26.48 15.42
C SER A 456 0.75 25.58 15.93
N VAL A 457 1.96 26.10 15.91
CA VAL A 457 3.13 25.43 16.51
C VAL A 457 3.07 25.45 18.05
N LEU A 458 2.18 26.26 18.65
CA LEU A 458 1.98 26.31 20.10
C LEU A 458 0.86 25.39 20.61
N PHE A 459 0.08 24.75 19.73
CA PHE A 459 -0.97 23.82 20.16
C PHE A 459 -0.43 22.52 20.77
N GLN A 460 0.87 22.27 20.65
CA GLN A 460 1.55 21.11 21.25
C GLN A 460 1.76 21.22 22.77
N SER A 461 1.64 22.42 23.34
CA SER A 461 1.81 22.64 24.77
C SER A 461 0.60 22.10 25.53
N ILE A 462 0.66 20.84 25.96
CA ILE A 462 -0.38 20.22 26.78
C ILE A 462 -0.16 20.58 28.26
N ASP A 463 -1.16 21.20 28.89
CA ASP A 463 -1.14 21.82 30.22
C ASP A 463 -0.23 23.05 30.38
N SER A 464 -0.49 23.86 31.41
CA SER A 464 0.33 25.02 31.75
C SER A 464 1.75 24.57 32.12
N THR A 465 2.71 24.84 31.24
CA THR A 465 4.11 24.49 31.44
C THR A 465 4.78 25.43 32.45
N PRO A 466 5.85 24.99 33.15
CA PRO A 466 6.52 25.81 34.15
C PRO A 466 7.23 27.04 33.57
N TYR A 467 7.70 26.98 32.31
CA TYR A 467 8.46 28.05 31.68
C TYR A 467 7.59 29.08 30.95
N SER A 468 6.84 28.68 29.93
CA SER A 468 6.02 29.60 29.13
C SER A 468 4.63 29.85 29.72
N GLY A 469 4.10 28.89 30.49
CA GLY A 469 2.71 28.89 30.95
C GLY A 469 1.71 28.68 29.82
N TYR A 470 2.17 28.23 28.66
CA TYR A 470 1.36 27.96 27.47
C TYR A 470 0.48 26.74 27.69
N ASP A 471 -0.75 26.82 27.17
CA ASP A 471 -1.75 25.77 27.25
C ASP A 471 -2.52 25.72 25.91
N GLY A 472 -1.97 24.93 25.00
CA GLY A 472 -2.50 24.65 23.67
C GLY A 472 -3.82 23.88 23.73
N LEU A 473 -3.94 22.92 24.64
CA LEU A 473 -5.17 22.15 24.83
C LEU A 473 -6.35 23.04 25.21
N ALA A 474 -6.16 23.95 26.18
CA ALA A 474 -7.18 24.91 26.55
C ALA A 474 -7.49 25.91 25.42
N ALA A 475 -6.51 26.26 24.58
CA ALA A 475 -6.74 27.10 23.41
C ALA A 475 -7.65 26.41 22.39
N VAL A 476 -7.39 25.13 22.10
CA VAL A 476 -8.25 24.30 21.23
C VAL A 476 -9.66 24.16 21.82
N GLN A 477 -9.78 23.87 23.13
CA GLN A 477 -11.09 23.82 23.80
C GLN A 477 -11.88 25.13 23.64
N ARG A 478 -11.21 26.30 23.77
CA ARG A 478 -11.86 27.61 23.52
C ARG A 478 -12.36 27.75 22.09
N ILE A 479 -11.63 27.24 21.10
CA ILE A 479 -12.07 27.24 19.70
C ILE A 479 -13.34 26.37 19.55
N VAL A 480 -13.29 25.13 20.04
CA VAL A 480 -14.38 24.16 19.98
C VAL A 480 -15.64 24.71 20.65
N ASP A 481 -15.52 25.23 21.87
CA ASP A 481 -16.60 25.87 22.62
C ASP A 481 -17.18 27.08 21.89
N LYS A 482 -16.31 27.88 21.24
CA LYS A 482 -16.72 29.09 20.54
C LYS A 482 -17.60 28.78 19.34
N ILE A 483 -17.23 27.78 18.55
CA ILE A 483 -17.98 27.38 17.35
C ILE A 483 -19.16 26.44 17.67
N GLY A 484 -19.13 25.80 18.85
CA GLY A 484 -20.17 24.90 19.32
C GLY A 484 -20.24 23.58 18.54
N ILE A 485 -19.09 23.08 18.10
CA ILE A 485 -18.96 21.78 17.41
C ILE A 485 -18.86 20.65 18.46
N ASP A 486 -19.39 19.46 18.14
CA ASP A 486 -19.17 18.28 18.98
C ASP A 486 -17.73 17.76 18.81
N ASN A 487 -17.13 17.26 19.90
CA ASN A 487 -15.74 16.79 19.94
C ASN A 487 -15.47 15.68 18.91
N ALA A 488 -16.46 14.87 18.56
CA ALA A 488 -16.31 13.82 17.55
C ALA A 488 -16.08 14.35 16.12
N HIS A 489 -16.43 15.61 15.85
CA HIS A 489 -16.19 16.28 14.56
C HIS A 489 -14.92 17.15 14.55
N VAL A 490 -14.13 17.09 15.62
CA VAL A 490 -12.80 17.72 15.70
C VAL A 490 -11.74 16.67 15.43
N ALA A 491 -10.89 16.93 14.43
CA ALA A 491 -9.72 16.11 14.13
C ALA A 491 -8.45 16.88 14.50
N ILE A 492 -7.67 16.33 15.42
CA ILE A 492 -6.34 16.80 15.78
C ILE A 492 -5.32 16.04 14.94
N VAL A 493 -4.51 16.76 14.18
CA VAL A 493 -3.51 16.20 13.29
C VAL A 493 -2.14 16.52 13.85
N LEU A 494 -1.40 15.50 14.24
CA LEU A 494 -0.09 15.61 14.87
C LEU A 494 0.99 15.18 13.89
N SER A 495 2.04 15.98 13.80
CA SER A 495 3.26 15.59 13.08
C SER A 495 4.13 14.71 13.98
N TYR A 496 4.57 13.58 13.43
CA TYR A 496 5.52 12.66 14.05
C TYR A 496 6.71 12.46 13.11
N ARG A 497 7.89 12.83 13.59
CA ARG A 497 9.16 12.71 12.84
C ARG A 497 10.03 11.66 13.48
N THR A 498 10.61 10.77 12.68
CA THR A 498 11.71 9.87 13.05
C THR A 498 12.93 10.11 12.15
N PRO A 499 14.16 10.05 12.68
CA PRO A 499 14.48 9.88 14.10
C PRO A 499 14.22 11.16 14.93
N ARG A 500 13.95 11.01 16.23
CA ARG A 500 13.67 12.12 17.16
C ARG A 500 14.92 12.91 17.55
N VAL A 501 16.10 12.29 17.53
CA VAL A 501 17.37 12.97 17.82
C VAL A 501 17.62 14.17 16.93
N ASP A 502 17.28 14.08 15.64
CA ASP A 502 17.37 15.20 14.69
C ASP A 502 16.54 16.40 15.16
N HIS A 503 15.30 16.14 15.58
CA HIS A 503 14.39 17.18 16.02
C HIS A 503 14.84 17.78 17.36
N TRP A 504 15.44 16.97 18.24
CA TRP A 504 16.07 17.47 19.46
C TRP A 504 17.29 18.36 19.17
N GLY A 505 18.09 18.00 18.17
CA GLY A 505 19.20 18.82 17.68
C GLY A 505 18.74 20.17 17.13
N ALA A 506 17.67 20.16 16.32
CA ALA A 506 17.04 21.39 15.81
C ALA A 506 16.54 22.29 16.93
N ALA A 507 15.87 21.71 17.94
CA ALA A 507 15.39 22.43 19.10
C ALA A 507 16.54 23.11 19.85
N TRP A 508 17.64 22.37 20.08
CA TRP A 508 18.84 22.90 20.72
C TRP A 508 19.42 24.10 19.97
N ASP A 509 19.69 23.96 18.67
CA ASP A 509 20.31 25.02 17.85
C ASP A 509 19.41 26.25 17.68
N GLY A 510 18.10 26.05 17.50
CA GLY A 510 17.15 27.11 17.21
C GLY A 510 16.66 27.90 18.43
N HIS A 511 16.54 27.24 19.59
CA HIS A 511 15.82 27.82 20.72
C HIS A 511 16.64 28.03 21.98
N PHE A 512 17.77 27.37 22.16
CA PHE A 512 18.53 27.47 23.39
C PHE A 512 19.78 28.34 23.22
N SER A 513 20.18 28.97 24.31
CA SER A 513 21.35 29.86 24.32
C SER A 513 22.66 29.13 24.63
N ALA A 514 22.53 27.86 25.03
CA ALA A 514 23.64 27.03 25.44
C ALA A 514 24.60 26.73 24.27
N PRO A 515 25.88 27.12 24.36
CA PRO A 515 26.86 27.00 23.27
C PRO A 515 27.35 25.57 23.02
N THR A 516 27.05 24.62 23.91
CA THR A 516 27.42 23.20 23.76
C THR A 516 26.25 22.32 24.18
N TYR A 517 26.17 21.11 23.63
CA TYR A 517 25.10 20.17 23.98
C TYR A 517 25.15 19.77 25.47
N ASN A 518 26.35 19.61 26.02
CA ASN A 518 26.51 19.33 27.45
C ASN A 518 25.99 20.48 28.33
N GLU A 519 26.31 21.74 27.99
CA GLU A 519 25.76 22.90 28.70
C GLU A 519 24.25 23.02 28.50
N PHE A 520 23.77 22.68 27.31
CA PHE A 520 22.35 22.60 27.02
C PHE A 520 21.68 21.62 27.97
N VAL A 521 22.09 20.35 28.02
CA VAL A 521 21.45 19.33 28.86
C VAL A 521 21.65 19.55 30.37
N CYS A 522 22.85 19.97 30.80
CA CYS A 522 23.25 19.97 32.21
C CYS A 522 23.05 21.30 32.97
N SER A 523 22.73 22.43 32.30
CA SER A 523 22.67 23.73 32.99
C SER A 523 21.31 24.01 33.65
N ASP A 524 21.32 24.52 34.89
CA ASP A 524 20.09 24.94 35.58
C ASP A 524 19.43 26.18 34.91
N GLU A 525 20.12 26.90 34.02
CA GLU A 525 19.66 28.18 33.46
C GLU A 525 18.43 28.04 32.54
N GLU A 526 18.33 26.93 31.80
CA GLU A 526 17.23 26.64 30.86
C GLU A 526 16.50 25.32 31.18
N GLU A 527 16.58 24.83 32.42
CA GLU A 527 15.98 23.55 32.84
C GLU A 527 14.47 23.49 32.59
N ASP A 528 13.70 24.47 33.07
CA ASP A 528 12.24 24.51 32.90
C ASP A 528 11.84 24.53 31.41
N LYS A 529 12.66 25.16 30.57
CA LYS A 529 12.42 25.26 29.13
C LYS A 529 12.74 23.94 28.42
N ARG A 530 13.83 23.27 28.77
CA ARG A 530 14.14 21.92 28.24
C ARG A 530 13.07 20.92 28.65
N TRP A 531 12.65 20.98 29.91
CA TRP A 531 11.57 20.17 30.43
C TRP A 531 10.28 20.40 29.62
N GLU A 532 9.90 21.66 29.38
CA GLU A 532 8.75 22.00 28.56
C GLU A 532 8.83 21.40 27.15
N TRP A 533 9.98 21.52 26.49
CA TRP A 533 10.20 20.95 25.16
C TRP A 533 10.13 19.42 25.16
N LEU A 534 10.72 18.77 26.18
CA LEU A 534 10.63 17.33 26.35
C LEU A 534 9.19 16.88 26.57
N ASN A 535 8.41 17.62 27.35
CA ASN A 535 7.02 17.31 27.66
C ASN A 535 6.05 17.58 26.49
N SER A 536 6.41 18.51 25.59
CA SER A 536 5.57 18.98 24.48
C SER A 536 6.12 18.54 23.12
N SER A 537 6.88 19.38 22.42
CA SER A 537 7.39 19.14 21.05
C SER A 537 8.04 17.78 20.89
N MET A 538 8.72 17.28 21.92
CA MET A 538 9.40 15.99 21.85
C MET A 538 8.48 14.80 22.12
N ASN A 539 7.29 14.98 22.71
CA ASN A 539 6.35 13.92 23.14
C ASN A 539 5.02 13.91 22.33
N PRO A 540 5.07 13.67 21.01
CA PRO A 540 3.90 13.76 20.13
C PRO A 540 2.80 12.76 20.52
N PHE A 541 3.13 11.56 21.02
CA PHE A 541 2.13 10.60 21.48
C PHE A 541 1.53 10.96 22.85
N GLY A 542 2.28 11.62 23.73
CA GLY A 542 1.71 12.23 24.95
C GLY A 542 0.69 13.31 24.60
N ILE A 543 0.99 14.14 23.60
CA ILE A 543 0.06 15.13 23.05
C ILE A 543 -1.15 14.45 22.42
N ALA A 544 -0.93 13.41 21.60
CA ALA A 544 -2.00 12.61 21.00
C ALA A 544 -2.95 12.08 22.05
N LYS A 545 -2.41 11.53 23.15
CA LYS A 545 -3.18 11.02 24.27
C LYS A 545 -4.01 12.11 24.94
N ALA A 546 -3.42 13.28 25.20
CA ALA A 546 -4.13 14.39 25.85
C ALA A 546 -5.37 14.83 25.03
N TYR A 547 -5.20 15.05 23.72
CA TYR A 547 -6.32 15.38 22.84
C TYR A 547 -7.32 14.23 22.67
N PHE A 548 -6.85 12.99 22.66
CA PHE A 548 -7.70 11.81 22.58
C PHE A 548 -8.61 11.66 23.81
N ASP A 549 -8.09 11.95 25.00
CA ASP A 549 -8.82 11.91 26.28
C ASP A 549 -9.93 12.96 26.34
N GLU A 550 -9.77 14.09 25.64
CA GLU A 550 -10.81 15.13 25.47
C GLU A 550 -11.94 14.72 24.52
N GLY A 551 -11.87 13.54 23.91
CA GLY A 551 -12.93 13.02 23.04
C GLY A 551 -12.74 13.35 21.56
N TYR A 552 -11.65 14.01 21.18
CA TYR A 552 -11.36 14.34 19.78
C TYR A 552 -10.94 13.10 18.98
N ARG A 553 -11.04 13.19 17.64
CA ARG A 553 -10.34 12.27 16.74
C ARG A 553 -8.90 12.74 16.62
N VAL A 554 -7.95 11.83 16.72
CA VAL A 554 -6.51 12.13 16.66
C VAL A 554 -5.87 11.33 15.54
N VAL A 555 -5.17 12.03 14.66
CA VAL A 555 -4.39 11.46 13.56
C VAL A 555 -2.93 11.83 13.79
N VAL A 556 -2.07 10.84 13.97
CA VAL A 556 -0.61 11.05 14.01
C VAL A 556 -0.05 10.74 12.64
N MET A 557 0.76 11.61 12.08
CA MET A 557 1.32 11.43 10.75
C MET A 557 2.79 11.08 10.85
N ASP A 558 3.13 9.90 10.36
CA ASP A 558 4.52 9.51 10.18
C ASP A 558 5.10 10.31 9.01
N GLU A 559 5.81 11.39 9.32
CA GLU A 559 6.43 12.25 8.31
C GLU A 559 7.46 11.47 7.48
N ARG A 560 8.20 10.56 8.12
CA ARG A 560 9.17 9.72 7.42
C ARG A 560 8.45 8.74 6.51
N GLY A 561 7.43 8.06 7.03
CA GLY A 561 6.60 7.14 6.27
C GLY A 561 5.94 7.78 5.04
N ILE A 562 5.42 9.00 5.18
CA ILE A 562 4.86 9.78 4.06
C ILE A 562 5.93 10.06 2.99
N VAL A 563 7.10 10.53 3.41
CA VAL A 563 8.20 10.86 2.48
C VAL A 563 8.75 9.60 1.79
N ASP A 564 8.89 8.50 2.51
CA ASP A 564 9.34 7.21 1.97
C ASP A 564 8.33 6.62 0.98
N ALA A 565 7.04 6.92 1.13
CA ALA A 565 5.99 6.62 0.16
C ALA A 565 6.03 7.55 -1.08
N GLY A 566 6.94 8.53 -1.12
CA GLY A 566 7.06 9.50 -2.22
C GLY A 566 5.99 10.59 -2.22
N LEU A 567 5.36 10.83 -1.07
CA LEU A 567 4.29 11.81 -0.91
C LEU A 567 4.79 13.08 -0.21
N ASP A 568 4.06 14.18 -0.43
CA ASP A 568 4.25 15.42 0.32
C ASP A 568 3.32 15.47 1.54
N ILE A 569 3.81 15.96 2.69
CA ILE A 569 3.07 15.93 3.96
C ILE A 569 1.82 16.82 3.92
N SER A 570 1.91 18.00 3.30
CA SER A 570 0.74 18.88 3.18
C SER A 570 -0.33 18.26 2.29
N HIS A 571 0.11 17.57 1.23
CA HIS A 571 -0.78 16.83 0.34
C HIS A 571 -1.40 15.61 1.02
N ALA A 572 -0.65 14.85 1.81
CA ALA A 572 -1.16 13.73 2.59
C ALA A 572 -2.25 14.19 3.58
N ILE A 573 -2.04 15.29 4.31
CA ILE A 573 -3.07 15.90 5.18
C ILE A 573 -4.33 16.23 4.36
N ALA A 574 -4.16 16.91 3.22
CA ALA A 574 -5.28 17.35 2.42
C ALA A 574 -6.06 16.17 1.81
N CYS A 575 -5.39 15.13 1.33
CA CYS A 575 -6.02 14.00 0.64
C CYS A 575 -6.65 12.99 1.61
N GLU A 576 -5.98 12.72 2.74
CA GLU A 576 -6.36 11.64 3.64
C GLU A 576 -7.25 12.13 4.80
N ILE A 577 -7.08 13.39 5.23
CA ILE A 577 -7.77 13.93 6.41
C ILE A 577 -8.93 14.84 6.00
N LEU A 578 -8.75 15.68 4.97
CA LEU A 578 -9.80 16.61 4.54
C LEU A 578 -10.77 15.92 3.57
N GLU A 579 -12.04 15.90 3.96
CA GLU A 579 -13.07 15.22 3.17
C GLU A 579 -13.44 15.99 1.89
N GLY A 580 -13.53 15.24 0.79
CA GLY A 580 -13.96 15.78 -0.50
C GLY A 580 -12.94 16.73 -1.14
N ILE A 581 -11.66 16.60 -0.80
CA ILE A 581 -10.56 17.15 -1.62
C ILE A 581 -10.33 16.21 -2.80
N SER A 582 -10.21 16.78 -4.00
CA SER A 582 -9.84 16.02 -5.20
C SER A 582 -8.34 15.77 -5.19
N CYS A 583 -7.95 14.49 -5.25
CA CYS A 583 -6.55 14.08 -5.28
C CYS A 583 -6.27 13.07 -6.40
N GLU A 584 -5.02 13.09 -6.88
CA GLU A 584 -4.46 12.20 -7.88
C GLU A 584 -3.09 11.74 -7.37
N ASP A 585 -2.89 10.42 -7.26
CA ASP A 585 -1.65 9.80 -6.76
C ASP A 585 -1.16 10.35 -5.40
N GLY A 586 -2.09 10.67 -4.49
CA GLY A 586 -1.78 11.23 -3.17
C GLY A 586 -1.49 12.73 -3.18
N PHE A 587 -1.58 13.41 -4.33
CA PHE A 587 -1.43 14.86 -4.45
C PHE A 587 -2.76 15.55 -4.70
N VAL A 588 -2.98 16.71 -4.06
CA VAL A 588 -4.12 17.59 -4.34
C VAL A 588 -4.12 17.99 -5.82
N LEU A 589 -5.23 17.71 -6.50
CA LEU A 589 -5.39 17.96 -7.93
C LEU A 589 -5.11 19.44 -8.24
N GLY A 590 -4.24 19.69 -9.22
CA GLY A 590 -3.82 21.04 -9.63
C GLY A 590 -2.76 21.70 -8.75
N LEU A 591 -2.28 21.02 -7.70
CA LEU A 591 -1.19 21.49 -6.83
C LEU A 591 0.00 20.52 -6.77
N SER A 592 0.06 19.49 -7.63
CA SER A 592 1.11 18.46 -7.61
C SER A 592 2.55 18.99 -7.71
N GLU A 593 2.74 20.19 -8.27
CA GLU A 593 4.04 20.87 -8.39
C GLU A 593 4.43 21.68 -7.13
N VAL A 594 3.54 21.74 -6.13
CA VAL A 594 3.74 22.49 -4.90
C VAL A 594 4.08 21.50 -3.79
N THR A 595 5.36 21.34 -3.52
CA THR A 595 5.85 20.51 -2.43
C THR A 595 6.43 21.38 -1.32
N THR A 596 6.33 20.90 -0.10
CA THR A 596 7.12 21.35 1.05
C THR A 596 8.56 20.85 0.92
N ASP A 597 9.52 21.64 1.38
CA ASP A 597 10.93 21.27 1.25
C ASP A 597 11.25 20.15 2.25
N PRO A 598 12.05 19.14 1.88
CA PRO A 598 12.41 18.06 2.79
C PRO A 598 13.13 18.61 4.03
N PHE A 599 12.94 17.95 5.16
CA PHE A 599 13.49 18.39 6.44
C PHE A 599 15.01 18.57 6.38
N PRO A 600 15.55 19.65 6.98
CA PRO A 600 16.96 19.67 7.32
C PRO A 600 17.24 18.57 8.35
N SER A 601 18.30 17.80 8.11
CA SER A 601 18.91 16.93 9.10
C SER A 601 19.78 17.78 10.02
N TYR A 602 19.62 17.62 11.33
CA TYR A 602 20.43 18.30 12.33
C TYR A 602 21.25 17.25 13.07
N GLU A 603 22.54 17.21 12.80
CA GLU A 603 23.47 16.39 13.58
C GLU A 603 23.85 17.13 14.86
N ILE A 604 23.83 16.42 15.99
CA ILE A 604 24.34 16.94 17.25
C ILE A 604 25.82 16.57 17.29
N ASP A 605 26.68 17.39 16.66
CA ASP A 605 28.14 17.15 16.52
C ASP A 605 28.86 16.78 17.82
N ALA A 606 28.27 17.14 18.97
CA ALA A 606 28.80 16.86 20.30
C ALA A 606 28.53 15.42 20.81
N LEU A 607 27.66 14.65 20.14
CA LEU A 607 27.29 13.29 20.51
C LEU A 607 27.96 12.28 19.59
N SER A 608 28.51 11.21 20.17
CA SER A 608 28.95 10.06 19.38
C SER A 608 27.76 9.37 18.71
N GLU A 609 28.00 8.57 17.67
CA GLU A 609 26.93 7.76 17.04
C GLU A 609 26.20 6.88 18.07
N GLN A 610 26.93 6.31 19.04
CA GLN A 610 26.33 5.53 20.11
C GLN A 610 25.46 6.39 21.03
N ASP A 611 25.90 7.61 21.38
CA ASP A 611 25.09 8.50 22.22
C ASP A 611 23.84 8.98 21.47
N GLN A 612 23.93 9.20 20.16
CA GLN A 612 22.76 9.53 19.34
C GLN A 612 21.79 8.35 19.28
N ALA A 613 22.29 7.13 19.09
CA ALA A 613 21.47 5.92 19.11
C ALA A 613 20.82 5.67 20.48
N ASP A 614 21.57 5.85 21.57
CA ASP A 614 21.05 5.72 22.94
C ASP A 614 19.97 6.78 23.23
N LEU A 615 20.18 8.02 22.76
CA LEU A 615 19.21 9.10 22.90
C LEU A 615 17.94 8.84 22.08
N GLU A 616 18.08 8.33 20.85
CA GLU A 616 16.96 7.91 20.03
C GLU A 616 16.19 6.77 20.71
N ALA A 617 16.89 5.79 21.27
CA ALA A 617 16.26 4.69 21.99
C ALA A 617 15.49 5.15 23.24
N LEU A 618 15.93 6.22 23.92
CA LEU A 618 15.15 6.84 24.99
C LEU A 618 13.85 7.48 24.48
N PHE A 619 13.91 8.20 23.36
CA PHE A 619 12.70 8.78 22.76
C PHE A 619 11.75 7.72 22.24
N PHE A 620 12.28 6.70 21.55
CA PHE A 620 11.51 5.57 21.05
C PHE A 620 10.88 4.76 22.18
N GLY A 621 11.63 4.49 23.25
CA GLY A 621 11.10 3.81 24.44
C GLY A 621 9.95 4.58 25.10
N ARG A 622 10.01 5.91 25.10
CA ARG A 622 8.87 6.74 25.52
C ARG A 622 7.68 6.58 24.58
N ASP A 623 7.90 6.59 23.26
CA ASP A 623 6.80 6.46 22.29
C ASP A 623 6.10 5.10 22.44
N CYS A 624 6.87 4.02 22.66
CA CYS A 624 6.35 2.66 22.87
C CYS A 624 5.40 2.52 24.06
N TYR A 625 5.50 3.38 25.08
CA TYR A 625 4.51 3.39 26.17
C TYR A 625 3.08 3.63 25.65
N TYR A 626 2.93 4.45 24.62
CA TYR A 626 1.62 4.80 24.07
C TYR A 626 1.08 3.77 23.08
N ALA A 627 1.92 2.82 22.61
CA ALA A 627 1.53 1.73 21.72
C ALA A 627 0.47 0.80 22.33
N ASP A 628 0.41 0.71 23.65
CA ASP A 628 -0.60 -0.10 24.36
C ASP A 628 -1.89 0.69 24.67
N ILE A 629 -1.86 2.01 24.55
CA ILE A 629 -2.92 2.91 25.04
C ILE A 629 -3.75 3.50 23.91
N LEU A 630 -3.10 3.94 22.83
CA LEU A 630 -3.77 4.63 21.72
C LEU A 630 -4.34 3.66 20.67
N PRO A 631 -3.62 2.60 20.24
CA PRO A 631 -4.13 1.62 19.29
C PRO A 631 -5.34 0.85 19.86
N GLY A 632 -6.40 0.70 19.04
CA GLY A 632 -7.64 -0.01 19.42
C GLY A 632 -8.89 0.86 19.49
N SER A 633 -8.76 2.17 19.36
CA SER A 633 -9.89 3.10 19.22
C SER A 633 -10.05 3.58 17.79
N HIS A 634 -11.28 3.58 17.27
CA HIS A 634 -11.62 4.17 15.96
C HIS A 634 -11.36 5.69 15.88
N ARG A 635 -11.11 6.35 17.03
CA ARG A 635 -10.78 7.79 17.09
C ARG A 635 -9.28 8.07 16.98
N PHE A 636 -8.42 7.06 17.05
CA PHE A 636 -6.97 7.20 16.89
C PHE A 636 -6.51 6.50 15.62
N HIS A 637 -5.70 7.18 14.82
CA HIS A 637 -5.16 6.64 13.58
C HIS A 637 -3.74 7.16 13.36
N ILE A 638 -2.88 6.31 12.80
CA ILE A 638 -1.57 6.73 12.33
C ILE A 638 -1.59 6.68 10.82
N LEU A 639 -1.23 7.79 10.19
CA LEU A 639 -1.15 7.91 8.74
C LEU A 639 0.25 7.49 8.27
N ASN A 640 0.29 6.54 7.33
CA ASN A 640 1.52 5.90 6.81
C ASN A 640 2.39 5.29 7.92
N ASP A 641 1.81 4.38 8.71
CA ASP A 641 2.39 3.78 9.91
C ASP A 641 3.54 2.79 9.65
N HIS A 642 4.60 3.22 8.95
CA HIS A 642 5.74 2.41 8.54
C HIS A 642 6.60 1.90 9.71
N GLY A 643 6.04 1.01 10.52
CA GLY A 643 6.71 0.31 11.60
C GLY A 643 6.93 1.12 12.87
N ILE A 644 6.22 2.25 13.08
CA ILE A 644 6.32 3.06 14.31
C ILE A 644 6.22 2.20 15.58
N TRP A 645 5.42 1.14 15.56
CA TRP A 645 5.25 0.22 16.69
C TRP A 645 5.98 -1.11 16.55
N ASP A 646 6.57 -1.41 15.39
CA ASP A 646 7.08 -2.75 15.08
C ASP A 646 8.25 -3.17 16.00
N GLU A 647 8.98 -2.19 16.52
CA GLU A 647 10.11 -2.42 17.43
C GLU A 647 9.71 -2.31 18.92
N CYS A 648 8.44 -2.02 19.23
CA CYS A 648 7.96 -1.98 20.61
C CYS A 648 7.79 -3.40 21.16
N THR A 649 8.61 -3.74 22.17
CA THR A 649 8.55 -5.06 22.81
C THR A 649 7.70 -5.04 24.08
N LEU A 650 6.73 -5.95 24.18
CA LEU A 650 5.82 -6.06 25.35
C LEU A 650 6.54 -6.41 26.67
N ASP A 651 7.77 -6.91 26.59
CA ASP A 651 8.55 -7.28 27.78
C ASP A 651 9.16 -6.07 28.51
N MET A 652 9.06 -4.86 27.94
CA MET A 652 9.65 -3.63 28.48
C MET A 652 8.62 -2.58 28.93
N THR A 653 7.34 -2.94 29.06
CA THR A 653 6.27 -2.00 29.41
C THR A 653 6.54 -1.18 30.68
N ASP A 654 7.15 -1.77 31.71
CA ASP A 654 7.49 -1.05 32.95
C ASP A 654 8.54 0.06 32.70
N ALA A 655 9.56 -0.20 31.88
CA ALA A 655 10.60 0.79 31.55
C ALA A 655 10.06 1.89 30.65
N TYR A 656 9.21 1.54 29.68
CA TYR A 656 8.53 2.52 28.82
C TYR A 656 7.59 3.42 29.63
N GLN A 657 6.89 2.86 30.61
CA GLN A 657 6.05 3.64 31.52
C GLN A 657 6.86 4.67 32.31
N ASP A 658 8.05 4.32 32.76
CA ASP A 658 8.94 5.26 33.44
C ASP A 658 9.42 6.37 32.48
N LEU A 659 9.74 6.04 31.22
CA LEU A 659 10.16 7.02 30.20
C LEU A 659 9.03 7.98 29.73
N ALA A 660 7.77 7.62 29.96
CA ALA A 660 6.64 8.52 29.74
C ALA A 660 6.62 9.71 30.72
N ASP A 661 7.31 9.60 31.86
CA ASP A 661 7.53 10.69 32.79
C ASP A 661 8.69 11.58 32.30
N THR A 662 8.39 12.85 32.04
CA THR A 662 9.36 13.82 31.52
C THR A 662 10.54 14.03 32.47
N ASP A 663 10.35 13.96 33.79
CA ASP A 663 11.44 14.09 34.75
C ASP A 663 12.40 12.90 34.62
N VAL A 664 11.87 11.68 34.48
CA VAL A 664 12.68 10.47 34.30
C VAL A 664 13.46 10.53 32.99
N LEU A 665 12.80 10.89 31.88
CA LEU A 665 13.46 11.04 30.59
C LEU A 665 14.57 12.11 30.63
N LEU A 666 14.30 13.29 31.20
CA LEU A 666 15.31 14.34 31.32
C LEU A 666 16.50 13.88 32.17
N ASN A 667 16.24 13.19 33.29
CA ASN A 667 17.31 12.61 34.12
C ASN A 667 18.12 11.56 33.37
N ALA A 668 17.51 10.75 32.50
CA ALA A 668 18.21 9.78 31.66
C ALA A 668 19.11 10.45 30.62
N ILE A 669 18.62 11.48 29.94
CA ILE A 669 19.41 12.30 28.99
C ILE A 669 20.56 13.02 29.72
N GLN A 670 20.31 13.53 30.92
CA GLN A 670 21.34 14.14 31.77
C GLN A 670 22.39 13.13 32.24
N ALA A 671 21.98 11.90 32.57
CA ALA A 671 22.90 10.83 32.96
C ALA A 671 23.81 10.41 31.80
N GLN A 672 23.27 10.37 30.56
CA GLN A 672 24.06 10.13 29.35
C GLN A 672 25.18 11.18 29.18
N GLN A 673 24.91 12.44 29.50
CA GLN A 673 25.88 13.54 29.41
C GLN A 673 26.75 13.72 30.66
N GLU A 674 26.75 12.75 31.57
CA GLU A 674 27.47 12.80 32.86
C GLU A 674 27.18 14.09 33.66
N CYS A 675 25.96 14.63 33.59
CA CYS A 675 25.52 15.68 34.50
C CYS A 675 25.54 15.15 35.96
N GLN A 676 25.41 16.03 36.97
CA GLN A 676 25.48 15.65 38.40
C GLN A 676 24.82 14.29 38.70
N ALA A 677 25.45 13.46 39.54
CA ALA A 677 25.10 12.04 39.69
C ALA A 677 23.61 11.78 40.04
N PHE A 678 22.80 11.57 39.00
CA PHE A 678 21.51 10.91 39.09
C PHE A 678 21.76 9.40 38.98
N ASP A 679 21.17 8.62 39.90
CA ASP A 679 21.31 7.16 39.92
C ASP A 679 20.31 6.54 38.94
N VAL A 680 20.50 6.79 37.64
CA VAL A 680 19.70 6.24 36.54
C VAL A 680 20.49 5.14 35.86
N ASP A 681 19.96 3.91 35.89
CA ASP A 681 20.54 2.77 35.18
C ASP A 681 20.12 2.83 33.70
N LEU A 682 20.80 3.68 32.93
CA LEU A 682 20.52 3.91 31.51
C LEU A 682 20.41 2.61 30.69
N PRO A 683 21.30 1.60 30.87
CA PRO A 683 21.14 0.29 30.23
C PRO A 683 19.84 -0.45 30.55
N SER A 684 19.22 -0.19 31.71
CA SER A 684 17.93 -0.80 32.08
C SER A 684 16.73 -0.09 31.45
N LEU A 685 16.84 1.23 31.21
CA LEU A 685 15.78 2.05 30.59
C LEU A 685 15.77 1.91 29.07
N ILE A 686 16.96 1.93 28.46
CA ILE A 686 17.16 1.60 27.04
C ILE A 686 16.95 0.09 26.84
N GLY A 687 16.96 -0.68 27.93
CA GLY A 687 16.66 -2.08 27.99
C GLY A 687 17.57 -2.86 27.05
N ARG A 688 18.87 -2.93 27.40
CA ARG A 688 19.94 -3.54 26.60
C ARG A 688 19.46 -4.21 25.32
N TYR A 689 19.39 -3.40 24.26
CA TYR A 689 20.01 -3.77 23.00
C TYR A 689 21.43 -4.23 23.36
N ASP A 690 21.63 -5.52 23.65
CA ASP A 690 22.93 -6.05 24.04
C ASP A 690 23.77 -6.14 22.76
N SER A 691 24.23 -4.98 22.28
CA SER A 691 25.16 -4.90 21.15
C SER A 691 26.58 -5.27 21.57
N ASN A 692 26.96 -5.32 22.86
CA ASN A 692 28.25 -5.89 23.28
C ASN A 692 28.40 -6.17 24.79
N GLY A 693 28.36 -7.45 25.16
CA GLY A 693 29.03 -7.94 26.37
C GLY A 693 30.53 -8.11 26.13
N ILE A 694 31.32 -7.04 26.08
CA ILE A 694 32.80 -7.11 26.09
C ILE A 694 33.34 -6.23 27.22
N GLY A 695 34.05 -6.88 28.15
CA GLY A 695 34.70 -6.22 29.27
C GLY A 695 35.77 -5.23 28.80
N THR A 696 35.74 -4.05 29.40
CA THR A 696 36.71 -2.99 29.22
C THR A 696 38.07 -3.43 29.78
N ASP A 697 39.07 -3.55 28.91
CA ASP A 697 40.47 -3.36 29.27
C ASP A 697 40.90 -1.98 28.74
N ASP A 698 41.37 -1.17 29.69
CA ASP A 698 41.84 0.20 29.55
C ASP A 698 43.01 0.37 28.55
N ASP A 699 43.19 1.63 28.13
CA ASP A 699 44.27 2.21 27.31
C ASP A 699 44.12 2.09 25.79
N LEU A 700 43.63 3.17 25.15
CA LEU A 700 44.44 4.01 24.24
C LEU A 700 43.63 5.20 23.73
N SER A 701 43.87 6.38 24.33
CA SER A 701 43.46 7.68 23.80
C SER A 701 44.27 8.04 22.55
N GLY A 702 43.60 8.30 21.42
CA GLY A 702 44.25 8.74 20.18
C GLY A 702 43.28 9.29 19.13
N THR A 703 42.88 10.55 19.33
CA THR A 703 42.54 11.59 18.32
C THR A 703 41.69 11.24 17.10
N ASP A 704 40.51 11.87 17.05
CA ASP A 704 39.75 12.43 15.92
C ASP A 704 40.32 12.22 14.50
N ASP A 705 39.49 11.68 13.60
CA ASP A 705 39.49 12.04 12.17
C ASP A 705 38.07 11.88 11.55
N ASP A 706 37.47 13.05 11.33
CA ASP A 706 36.61 13.51 10.23
C ASP A 706 36.53 12.61 8.97
N TRP A 707 35.31 12.13 8.65
CA TRP A 707 34.97 11.30 7.48
C TRP A 707 34.79 12.08 6.17
N SER A 708 35.37 13.28 6.04
CA SER A 708 35.27 14.08 4.80
C SER A 708 36.60 14.40 4.10
N GLY A 709 37.72 13.82 4.53
CA GLY A 709 38.95 13.88 3.75
C GLY A 709 40.10 12.99 4.21
N THR A 710 40.29 11.84 3.58
CA THR A 710 41.57 11.12 3.54
C THR A 710 41.86 10.79 2.07
N ASP A 711 42.87 11.41 1.47
CA ASP A 711 44.15 10.74 1.21
C ASP A 711 43.99 9.22 1.03
N ASP A 712 43.89 8.80 -0.24
CA ASP A 712 43.67 7.45 -0.83
C ASP A 712 44.61 6.32 -0.33
N SER A 713 45.21 6.41 0.85
CA SER A 713 46.36 5.56 1.19
C SER A 713 46.12 4.42 2.18
N TYR A 714 44.99 4.37 2.90
CA TYR A 714 44.65 3.20 3.74
C TYR A 714 43.14 2.96 3.86
N VAL A 715 42.57 2.27 2.87
CA VAL A 715 41.28 1.59 3.03
C VAL A 715 41.58 0.26 3.72
N GLY A 716 41.07 0.05 4.94
CA GLY A 716 41.18 -1.24 5.64
C GLY A 716 40.61 -2.36 4.75
N LYS A 717 41.29 -3.51 4.69
CA LYS A 717 40.81 -4.63 3.87
C LYS A 717 39.49 -5.15 4.44
N LYS A 718 38.50 -5.40 3.59
CA LYS A 718 37.19 -5.94 4.00
C LYS A 718 37.01 -7.40 3.58
N PHE A 719 36.28 -8.17 4.38
CA PHE A 719 35.92 -9.55 4.08
C PHE A 719 34.42 -9.69 3.86
N VAL A 720 34.03 -9.82 2.60
CA VAL A 720 32.61 -9.83 2.18
C VAL A 720 32.15 -11.26 1.93
N ILE A 721 31.03 -11.64 2.54
CA ILE A 721 30.44 -12.98 2.43
C ILE A 721 29.00 -12.87 1.93
N PHE A 722 28.74 -13.49 0.79
CA PHE A 722 27.40 -13.57 0.21
C PHE A 722 26.62 -14.77 0.76
N ALA A 723 25.54 -14.46 1.49
CA ALA A 723 24.57 -15.36 2.08
C ALA A 723 23.24 -15.24 1.33
N GLY A 724 23.21 -15.79 0.10
CA GLY A 724 22.12 -15.57 -0.82
C GLY A 724 21.15 -16.73 -1.00
N PRO A 725 19.92 -16.41 -1.49
CA PRO A 725 18.80 -17.30 -1.45
C PRO A 725 19.07 -18.52 -2.32
N HIS A 726 19.10 -19.67 -1.65
CA HIS A 726 19.38 -20.98 -2.22
C HIS A 726 18.70 -21.19 -3.58
N GLU A 727 19.49 -21.59 -4.59
CA GLU A 727 19.01 -22.02 -5.91
C GLU A 727 18.20 -20.96 -6.71
N THR A 728 18.42 -19.66 -6.42
CA THR A 728 17.80 -18.54 -7.15
C THR A 728 18.85 -17.56 -7.74
N ALA A 729 18.62 -16.24 -7.63
CA ALA A 729 19.49 -15.19 -8.13
C ALA A 729 20.86 -15.16 -7.45
N GLY A 730 20.97 -15.61 -6.19
CA GLY A 730 22.24 -15.71 -5.46
C GLY A 730 23.29 -16.55 -6.21
N VAL A 731 22.87 -17.56 -6.98
CA VAL A 731 23.74 -18.34 -7.87
C VAL A 731 24.36 -17.47 -8.95
N ASN A 732 23.60 -16.54 -9.51
CA ASN A 732 24.07 -15.68 -10.59
C ASN A 732 24.98 -14.57 -10.06
N ILE A 733 24.72 -14.06 -8.85
CA ILE A 733 25.58 -13.07 -8.18
C ILE A 733 26.95 -13.68 -7.88
N THR A 734 26.98 -14.87 -7.27
CA THR A 734 28.24 -15.58 -7.00
C THR A 734 28.97 -16.00 -8.28
N LYS A 735 28.24 -16.34 -9.37
CA LYS A 735 28.85 -16.53 -10.70
C LYS A 735 29.43 -15.25 -11.28
N PHE A 736 28.74 -14.13 -11.15
CA PHE A 736 29.23 -12.83 -11.61
C PHE A 736 30.55 -12.48 -10.89
N LEU A 737 30.57 -12.56 -9.56
CA LEU A 737 31.76 -12.24 -8.77
C LEU A 737 32.91 -13.23 -9.01
N SER A 738 32.65 -14.54 -9.05
CA SER A 738 33.70 -15.52 -9.36
C SER A 738 34.24 -15.42 -10.79
N ARG A 739 33.47 -14.83 -11.72
CA ARG A 739 33.91 -14.60 -13.11
C ARG A 739 34.71 -13.31 -13.25
N PHE A 740 34.29 -12.23 -12.59
CA PHE A 740 34.88 -10.89 -12.80
C PHE A 740 35.88 -10.47 -11.72
N ALA A 741 35.78 -10.99 -10.49
CA ALA A 741 36.68 -10.65 -9.38
C ALA A 741 37.75 -11.73 -9.10
N ALA A 742 37.76 -12.86 -9.81
CA ALA A 742 38.79 -13.89 -9.67
C ALA A 742 40.00 -13.57 -10.56
N PRO A 743 41.21 -13.34 -10.00
CA PRO A 743 42.39 -12.91 -10.79
C PRO A 743 42.85 -13.91 -11.85
N ASN A 744 42.47 -15.18 -11.70
CA ASN A 744 42.78 -16.25 -12.64
C ASN A 744 41.63 -16.55 -13.63
N SER A 745 40.50 -15.86 -13.52
CA SER A 745 39.43 -15.94 -14.50
C SER A 745 39.89 -15.30 -15.82
N PRO A 746 39.62 -15.92 -16.98
CA PRO A 746 39.86 -15.29 -18.27
C PRO A 746 39.00 -14.03 -18.51
N GLU A 747 38.04 -13.77 -17.62
CA GLU A 747 37.05 -12.70 -17.70
C GLU A 747 37.19 -11.72 -16.53
N PHE A 748 38.31 -11.77 -15.81
CA PHE A 748 38.62 -10.79 -14.78
C PHE A 748 38.45 -9.36 -15.33
N SER A 749 37.83 -8.49 -14.53
CA SER A 749 37.63 -7.09 -14.86
C SER A 749 38.47 -6.20 -13.96
N ASP A 750 39.21 -5.27 -14.57
CA ASP A 750 40.01 -4.26 -13.85
C ASP A 750 39.14 -3.39 -12.91
N SER A 751 37.82 -3.35 -13.11
CA SER A 751 36.87 -2.66 -12.22
C SER A 751 36.86 -3.26 -10.79
N PHE A 752 37.30 -4.51 -10.64
CA PHE A 752 37.47 -5.18 -9.34
C PHE A 752 38.92 -5.11 -8.81
N ASP A 753 39.79 -4.25 -9.37
CA ASP A 753 41.16 -4.11 -8.90
C ASP A 753 41.23 -3.92 -7.37
N GLY A 754 42.06 -4.73 -6.73
CA GLY A 754 42.21 -4.79 -5.28
C GLY A 754 41.24 -5.74 -4.56
N TRP A 755 40.16 -6.19 -5.19
CA TRP A 755 39.28 -7.26 -4.68
C TRP A 755 39.66 -8.62 -5.27
N ILE A 756 39.57 -9.67 -4.46
CA ILE A 756 39.90 -11.04 -4.90
C ILE A 756 38.78 -12.00 -4.53
N TRP A 757 38.23 -12.70 -5.54
CA TRP A 757 37.57 -13.99 -5.36
C TRP A 757 38.63 -15.10 -5.32
N PRO A 758 38.82 -15.82 -4.19
CA PRO A 758 39.88 -16.83 -4.09
C PRO A 758 39.61 -18.03 -4.98
N TYR A 759 40.69 -18.63 -5.49
CA TYR A 759 40.63 -19.87 -6.26
C TYR A 759 41.05 -21.05 -5.39
N VAL A 760 40.24 -22.11 -5.35
CA VAL A 760 40.52 -23.32 -4.60
C VAL A 760 40.49 -24.53 -5.54
N ASP A 761 41.61 -25.26 -5.67
CA ASP A 761 41.65 -26.47 -6.51
C ASP A 761 40.92 -27.64 -5.84
N THR A 762 39.60 -27.66 -6.01
CA THR A 762 38.74 -28.71 -5.42
C THR A 762 39.01 -30.10 -6.01
N GLU A 763 39.55 -30.19 -7.24
CA GLU A 763 39.83 -31.49 -7.90
C GLU A 763 40.86 -32.30 -7.10
N SER A 764 41.77 -31.63 -6.42
CA SER A 764 42.79 -32.26 -5.56
C SER A 764 42.20 -33.05 -4.39
N PHE A 765 40.94 -32.78 -4.00
CA PHE A 765 40.18 -33.49 -2.95
C PHE A 765 39.11 -34.44 -3.50
N GLY A 766 39.10 -34.69 -4.81
CA GLY A 766 38.15 -35.60 -5.45
C GLY A 766 36.74 -35.03 -5.63
N HIS A 767 36.58 -33.71 -5.48
CA HIS A 767 35.35 -32.98 -5.75
C HIS A 767 35.58 -32.04 -6.94
N THR A 768 34.65 -31.95 -7.88
CA THR A 768 34.70 -30.91 -8.92
C THR A 768 33.52 -30.00 -8.67
N LEU A 769 33.74 -28.93 -7.91
CA LEU A 769 32.73 -27.90 -7.67
C LEU A 769 33.00 -26.72 -8.61
N PRO A 770 31.95 -26.06 -9.13
CA PRO A 770 32.14 -24.82 -9.85
C PRO A 770 32.60 -23.72 -8.88
N ALA A 771 33.38 -22.75 -9.37
CA ALA A 771 34.01 -21.69 -8.55
C ALA A 771 33.06 -20.99 -7.55
N HIS A 772 31.83 -20.71 -7.97
CA HIS A 772 30.79 -20.09 -7.15
C HIS A 772 30.22 -20.96 -6.01
N ARG A 773 30.60 -22.26 -5.93
CA ARG A 773 30.15 -23.22 -4.90
C ARG A 773 31.31 -23.82 -4.09
N GLU A 774 32.56 -23.45 -4.36
CA GLU A 774 33.72 -24.07 -3.70
C GLU A 774 33.65 -23.94 -2.17
N PHE A 775 33.23 -22.77 -1.67
CA PHE A 775 33.16 -22.48 -0.24
C PHE A 775 32.00 -23.14 0.50
N GLU A 776 31.03 -23.75 -0.20
CA GLU A 776 29.95 -24.51 0.44
C GLU A 776 30.47 -25.73 1.22
N VAL A 777 31.65 -26.24 0.84
CA VAL A 777 32.31 -27.34 1.54
C VAL A 777 32.60 -26.96 2.99
N LEU A 778 32.96 -25.71 3.26
CA LEU A 778 33.31 -25.26 4.60
C LEU A 778 32.13 -25.26 5.56
N VAL A 779 30.92 -25.02 5.05
CA VAL A 779 29.70 -24.81 5.85
C VAL A 779 29.27 -26.07 6.59
N LYS A 780 29.75 -27.26 6.21
CA LYS A 780 29.47 -28.49 6.96
C LYS A 780 30.26 -28.53 8.28
N ALA A 781 29.63 -28.97 9.36
CA ALA A 781 30.21 -29.04 10.70
C ALA A 781 31.25 -30.16 10.83
N GLU A 782 31.14 -31.20 10.00
CA GLU A 782 32.08 -32.33 9.94
C GLU A 782 32.91 -32.27 8.64
N VAL A 783 33.69 -31.20 8.47
CA VAL A 783 34.66 -31.09 7.37
C VAL A 783 35.99 -31.72 7.79
N ASP A 784 36.62 -32.43 6.86
CA ASP A 784 37.97 -32.95 7.07
C ASP A 784 38.93 -31.77 7.40
N PRO A 785 39.64 -31.79 8.53
CA PRO A 785 40.56 -30.72 8.89
C PRO A 785 41.59 -30.39 7.81
N GLU A 786 42.04 -31.38 7.01
CA GLU A 786 42.98 -31.13 5.91
C GLU A 786 42.34 -30.30 4.78
N ILE A 787 41.06 -30.53 4.49
CA ILE A 787 40.29 -29.73 3.52
C ILE A 787 40.08 -28.33 4.08
N GLN A 788 39.69 -28.22 5.35
CA GLN A 788 39.48 -26.93 5.99
C GLN A 788 40.76 -26.08 6.02
N ASP A 789 41.90 -26.67 6.42
CA ASP A 789 43.20 -26.01 6.43
C ASP A 789 43.62 -25.56 5.03
N TYR A 790 43.31 -26.35 4.00
CA TYR A 790 43.60 -25.99 2.61
C TYR A 790 42.81 -24.75 2.15
N PHE A 791 41.51 -24.71 2.41
CA PHE A 791 40.66 -23.56 2.09
C PHE A 791 41.07 -22.31 2.87
N ILE A 792 41.38 -22.45 4.16
CA ILE A 792 41.88 -21.35 4.99
C ILE A 792 43.21 -20.83 4.45
N GLN A 793 44.12 -21.71 4.03
CA GLN A 793 45.40 -21.32 3.45
C GLN A 793 45.22 -20.57 2.12
N ALA A 794 44.32 -21.04 1.25
CA ALA A 794 44.00 -20.34 0.00
C ALA A 794 43.38 -18.95 0.27
N LEU A 795 42.45 -18.87 1.22
CA LEU A 795 41.87 -17.59 1.65
C LEU A 795 42.91 -16.65 2.24
N LYS A 796 43.87 -17.17 3.01
CA LYS A 796 44.96 -16.38 3.58
C LYS A 796 45.88 -15.82 2.51
N GLU A 797 46.21 -16.63 1.52
CA GLU A 797 47.01 -16.18 0.37
C GLU A 797 46.26 -15.10 -0.43
N SER A 798 44.95 -15.26 -0.66
CA SER A 798 44.13 -14.22 -1.29
C SER A 798 44.02 -12.97 -0.43
N TRP A 799 43.84 -13.11 0.88
CA TRP A 799 43.78 -12.00 1.83
C TRP A 799 45.07 -11.21 1.87
N ASP A 800 46.22 -11.90 1.90
CA ASP A 800 47.54 -11.27 1.90
C ASP A 800 47.78 -10.50 0.59
N ASN A 801 47.27 -10.99 -0.54
CA ASN A 801 47.45 -10.41 -1.87
C ASN A 801 46.41 -9.34 -2.26
N ALA A 802 45.22 -9.35 -1.67
CA ALA A 802 44.18 -8.37 -1.97
C ALA A 802 44.57 -6.99 -1.43
N GLU A 803 44.38 -5.92 -2.21
CA GLU A 803 44.65 -4.56 -1.73
C GLU A 803 43.47 -3.99 -0.95
N ARG A 804 42.24 -4.39 -1.29
CA ARG A 804 40.98 -3.88 -0.74
C ARG A 804 40.16 -4.91 0.02
N GLY A 805 40.23 -6.19 -0.37
CA GLY A 805 39.46 -7.20 0.35
C GLY A 805 39.30 -8.51 -0.39
N VAL A 806 38.71 -9.46 0.32
CA VAL A 806 38.35 -10.77 -0.23
C VAL A 806 36.84 -10.91 -0.22
N VAL A 807 36.32 -11.45 -1.33
CA VAL A 807 34.90 -11.76 -1.48
C VAL A 807 34.72 -13.26 -1.64
N ILE A 808 33.81 -13.84 -0.86
CA ILE A 808 33.36 -15.22 -1.00
C ILE A 808 31.84 -15.31 -0.97
N GLY A 809 31.30 -16.44 -1.39
CA GLY A 809 29.88 -16.72 -1.31
C GLY A 809 29.58 -18.17 -1.59
N GLY A 810 28.34 -18.55 -1.34
CA GLY A 810 27.82 -19.88 -1.64
C GLY A 810 26.40 -20.02 -1.17
N LEU A 811 25.70 -21.05 -1.66
CA LEU A 811 24.28 -21.23 -1.36
C LEU A 811 24.01 -21.73 0.06
N GLU A 812 25.03 -22.09 0.83
CA GLU A 812 24.85 -22.65 2.17
C GLU A 812 25.04 -21.61 3.28
N PHE A 813 25.44 -20.37 2.94
CA PHE A 813 25.64 -19.29 3.91
C PHE A 813 24.31 -18.63 4.34
N ASP A 814 23.20 -18.88 3.65
CA ASP A 814 21.85 -18.43 3.99
C ASP A 814 21.15 -19.31 5.06
N LYS A 815 21.93 -20.16 5.74
CA LYS A 815 21.48 -21.00 6.85
C LYS A 815 21.89 -20.38 8.19
N THR A 816 21.16 -20.65 9.26
CA THR A 816 21.49 -20.17 10.61
C THR A 816 21.65 -21.31 11.61
N GLY A 817 22.57 -21.11 12.57
CA GLY A 817 22.85 -22.02 13.67
C GLY A 817 23.64 -23.28 13.27
N ILE A 818 23.97 -24.10 14.28
CA ILE A 818 24.36 -25.50 14.06
C ILE A 818 23.06 -26.24 13.77
N ASN A 819 22.78 -26.49 12.50
CA ASN A 819 21.60 -27.25 12.15
C ASN A 819 21.77 -28.70 12.64
N PRO A 820 20.94 -29.17 13.58
CA PRO A 820 21.10 -30.52 14.16
C PRO A 820 20.80 -31.63 13.15
N TYR A 821 20.24 -31.30 11.99
CA TYR A 821 19.76 -32.26 10.99
C TYR A 821 20.71 -32.40 9.78
N THR A 822 21.23 -31.29 9.27
CA THR A 822 22.15 -31.28 8.14
C THR A 822 23.61 -31.10 8.54
N GLY A 823 23.84 -30.71 9.78
CA GLY A 823 25.17 -30.40 10.28
C GLY A 823 25.77 -29.18 9.61
N TYR A 824 25.00 -28.28 8.98
CA TYR A 824 25.54 -27.01 8.50
C TYR A 824 25.77 -26.05 9.69
N ASN A 825 26.86 -25.28 9.63
CA ASN A 825 27.26 -24.30 10.64
C ASN A 825 27.98 -23.11 9.98
N PRO A 826 27.27 -22.29 9.19
CA PRO A 826 27.87 -21.15 8.48
C PRO A 826 28.39 -20.08 9.44
N LEU A 827 27.67 -19.76 10.53
CA LEU A 827 28.15 -18.85 11.58
C LEU A 827 29.51 -19.29 12.13
N GLY A 828 29.64 -20.57 12.48
CA GLY A 828 30.89 -21.11 12.97
C GLY A 828 32.00 -21.11 11.91
N VAL A 829 31.66 -21.20 10.62
CA VAL A 829 32.65 -21.06 9.54
C VAL A 829 33.14 -19.64 9.45
N VAL A 830 32.24 -18.66 9.36
CA VAL A 830 32.60 -17.25 9.23
C VAL A 830 33.50 -16.83 10.39
N ARG A 831 33.12 -17.17 11.63
CA ARG A 831 33.97 -16.91 12.81
C ARG A 831 35.35 -17.56 12.69
N ARG A 832 35.43 -18.84 12.30
CA ARG A 832 36.71 -19.52 12.10
C ARG A 832 37.57 -18.88 11.01
N LEU A 833 36.95 -18.40 9.93
CA LEU A 833 37.66 -17.71 8.85
C LEU A 833 38.18 -16.36 9.32
N ALA A 834 37.34 -15.55 9.97
CA ALA A 834 37.74 -14.27 10.56
C ALA A 834 38.91 -14.45 11.56
N ASP A 835 38.80 -15.41 12.48
CA ASP A 835 39.86 -15.74 13.45
C ASP A 835 41.17 -16.18 12.76
N SER A 836 41.08 -17.03 11.74
CA SER A 836 42.24 -17.59 11.06
C SER A 836 42.98 -16.58 10.19
N LEU A 837 42.24 -15.61 9.66
CA LEU A 837 42.74 -14.51 8.84
C LEU A 837 43.09 -13.27 9.68
N ALA A 838 42.78 -13.29 10.99
CA ALA A 838 42.92 -12.17 11.92
C ALA A 838 42.18 -10.92 11.43
N ILE A 839 40.93 -11.12 10.98
CA ILE A 839 40.03 -10.05 10.50
C ILE A 839 39.21 -9.57 11.70
N PRO A 840 39.21 -8.27 12.02
CA PRO A 840 38.30 -7.69 13.01
C PRO A 840 36.83 -7.89 12.64
N ASP A 841 35.93 -8.01 13.61
CA ASP A 841 34.51 -8.27 13.34
C ASP A 841 33.87 -7.14 12.51
N GLU A 842 34.31 -5.89 12.73
CA GLU A 842 33.90 -4.69 11.98
C GLU A 842 34.41 -4.64 10.52
N ASP A 843 35.33 -5.53 10.15
CA ASP A 843 35.81 -5.69 8.77
C ASP A 843 35.14 -6.86 8.04
N VAL A 844 34.30 -7.64 8.74
CA VAL A 844 33.46 -8.68 8.14
C VAL A 844 32.13 -8.06 7.72
N ILE A 845 31.75 -8.27 6.45
CA ILE A 845 30.49 -7.83 5.88
C ILE A 845 29.74 -9.05 5.37
N ILE A 846 28.53 -9.28 5.89
CA ILE A 846 27.62 -10.30 5.41
C ILE A 846 26.56 -9.67 4.54
N VAL A 847 26.42 -10.16 3.32
CA VAL A 847 25.35 -9.75 2.41
C VAL A 847 24.27 -10.83 2.42
N VAL A 848 23.07 -10.48 2.85
CA VAL A 848 21.89 -11.35 2.81
C VAL A 848 20.94 -10.85 1.71
N ASP A 849 20.94 -11.50 0.55
CA ASP A 849 19.94 -11.21 -0.49
C ASP A 849 18.67 -12.05 -0.32
N TYR A 850 17.53 -11.47 -0.69
CA TYR A 850 16.24 -12.14 -0.67
C TYR A 850 15.37 -11.71 -1.85
N ARG A 851 14.26 -12.43 -2.06
CA ARG A 851 13.32 -12.14 -3.14
C ARG A 851 11.91 -11.87 -2.61
N ALA A 852 11.33 -10.75 -3.02
CA ALA A 852 9.89 -10.48 -2.92
C ALA A 852 9.20 -10.63 -4.30
N PRO A 853 8.07 -11.36 -4.42
CA PRO A 853 7.48 -12.25 -3.44
C PRO A 853 8.30 -13.54 -3.25
N ARG A 854 8.26 -14.11 -2.03
CA ARG A 854 9.06 -15.30 -1.65
C ARG A 854 8.61 -16.60 -2.34
N MET A 855 7.44 -16.62 -2.97
CA MET A 855 6.90 -17.83 -3.61
C MET A 855 7.78 -18.38 -4.74
N ASP A 856 8.45 -17.51 -5.49
CA ASP A 856 9.37 -17.93 -6.55
C ASP A 856 10.62 -18.60 -5.96
N GLN A 857 11.11 -18.09 -4.84
CA GLN A 857 12.25 -18.67 -4.11
C GLN A 857 11.88 -20.05 -3.57
N TRP A 858 10.70 -20.19 -2.97
CA TRP A 858 10.21 -21.48 -2.51
C TRP A 858 10.05 -22.50 -3.64
N SER A 859 9.53 -22.07 -4.78
CA SER A 859 9.37 -22.91 -5.97
C SER A 859 10.71 -23.39 -6.53
N ALA A 860 11.72 -22.52 -6.54
CA ALA A 860 13.07 -22.87 -6.96
C ALA A 860 13.72 -23.87 -6.02
N ILE A 861 13.59 -23.69 -4.70
CA ILE A 861 14.06 -24.63 -3.68
C ILE A 861 13.41 -26.00 -3.89
N TRP A 862 12.08 -26.05 -3.99
CA TRP A 862 11.37 -27.30 -4.26
C TRP A 862 11.91 -28.01 -5.51
N LYS A 863 12.00 -27.30 -6.63
CA LYS A 863 12.40 -27.88 -7.91
C LYS A 863 13.85 -28.32 -7.95
N ASN A 864 14.77 -27.53 -7.38
CA ASN A 864 16.20 -27.75 -7.51
C ASN A 864 16.77 -28.62 -6.38
N VAL A 865 16.20 -28.55 -5.18
CA VAL A 865 16.66 -29.30 -3.99
C VAL A 865 15.92 -30.61 -3.79
N PHE A 866 14.65 -30.70 -4.23
CA PHE A 866 13.76 -31.84 -4.01
C PHE A 866 13.21 -32.44 -5.31
N GLY A 867 13.75 -32.06 -6.47
CA GLY A 867 13.17 -32.15 -7.82
C GLY A 867 12.64 -33.49 -8.35
N ASP A 868 12.78 -34.58 -7.60
CA ASP A 868 12.12 -35.86 -7.89
C ASP A 868 10.71 -35.97 -7.28
N LEU A 869 10.33 -35.05 -6.39
CA LEU A 869 9.03 -35.04 -5.70
C LEU A 869 8.05 -34.09 -6.39
N SER A 870 6.79 -34.52 -6.54
CA SER A 870 5.70 -33.57 -6.78
C SER A 870 5.59 -32.56 -5.64
N TYR A 871 4.97 -31.40 -5.86
CA TYR A 871 4.85 -30.39 -4.81
C TYR A 871 4.03 -30.92 -3.62
N GLU A 872 3.01 -31.73 -3.90
CA GLU A 872 2.21 -32.42 -2.87
C GLU A 872 3.08 -33.40 -2.07
N GLU A 873 3.87 -34.27 -2.71
CA GLU A 873 4.79 -35.17 -2.01
C GLU A 873 5.86 -34.40 -1.24
N PHE A 874 6.35 -33.30 -1.80
CA PHE A 874 7.28 -32.42 -1.13
C PHE A 874 6.67 -31.86 0.15
N VAL A 875 5.51 -31.21 0.11
CA VAL A 875 4.88 -30.59 1.29
C VAL A 875 4.37 -31.64 2.29
N CYS A 876 3.80 -32.73 1.80
CA CYS A 876 3.02 -33.69 2.62
C CYS A 876 3.77 -34.97 3.00
N SER A 877 5.02 -35.17 2.57
CA SER A 877 5.73 -36.40 2.92
C SER A 877 5.95 -36.51 4.43
N ASP A 878 5.43 -37.58 5.03
CA ASP A 878 5.65 -37.99 6.42
C ASP A 878 7.08 -38.51 6.66
N GLU A 879 7.94 -38.54 5.64
CA GLU A 879 9.33 -38.93 5.80
C GLU A 879 10.07 -37.89 6.65
N GLU A 880 10.44 -38.27 7.87
CA GLU A 880 11.08 -37.42 8.87
C GLU A 880 12.28 -36.65 8.29
N ALA A 881 13.12 -37.30 7.49
CA ALA A 881 14.27 -36.66 6.84
C ALA A 881 13.86 -35.52 5.87
N LEU A 882 12.77 -35.70 5.13
CA LEU A 882 12.25 -34.66 4.23
C LEU A 882 11.56 -33.54 5.02
N ALA A 883 10.79 -33.88 6.06
CA ALA A 883 10.15 -32.91 6.93
C ALA A 883 11.16 -31.99 7.64
N LEU A 884 12.25 -32.56 8.15
CA LEU A 884 13.33 -31.82 8.79
C LEU A 884 14.07 -30.91 7.79
N LYS A 885 14.34 -31.42 6.59
CA LYS A 885 14.94 -30.62 5.52
C LYS A 885 14.01 -29.47 5.07
N ARG A 886 12.69 -29.67 5.03
CA ARG A 886 11.73 -28.58 4.77
C ARG A 886 11.75 -27.53 5.85
N TRP A 887 11.74 -27.96 7.11
CA TRP A 887 11.79 -27.07 8.26
C TRP A 887 13.05 -26.20 8.24
N GLU A 888 14.21 -26.78 7.97
CA GLU A 888 15.46 -26.02 7.79
C GLU A 888 15.31 -24.93 6.72
N TYR A 889 14.83 -25.28 5.53
CA TYR A 889 14.72 -24.31 4.45
C TYR A 889 13.67 -23.23 4.73
N ILE A 890 12.58 -23.55 5.44
CA ILE A 890 11.59 -22.54 5.86
C ILE A 890 12.16 -21.63 6.95
N ASP A 891 12.82 -22.21 7.94
CA ASP A 891 13.29 -21.50 9.12
C ASP A 891 14.50 -20.61 8.83
N THR A 892 15.36 -21.00 7.89
CA THR A 892 16.59 -20.27 7.57
C THR A 892 16.52 -19.62 6.18
N VAL A 893 16.43 -20.43 5.12
CA VAL A 893 16.54 -19.95 3.72
C VAL A 893 15.39 -19.02 3.34
N MET A 894 14.18 -19.32 3.80
CA MET A 894 12.98 -18.51 3.55
C MET A 894 12.79 -17.37 4.55
N ASN A 895 13.72 -17.21 5.51
CA ASN A 895 13.67 -16.18 6.55
C ASN A 895 14.97 -15.34 6.58
N PRO A 896 15.20 -14.49 5.55
CA PRO A 896 16.40 -13.67 5.43
C PRO A 896 16.62 -12.73 6.62
N MET A 897 15.55 -12.29 7.31
CA MET A 897 15.69 -11.43 8.48
C MET A 897 16.30 -12.20 9.65
N LYS A 898 15.87 -13.44 9.88
CA LYS A 898 16.50 -14.31 10.88
C LYS A 898 17.97 -14.58 10.55
N VAL A 899 18.31 -14.75 9.27
CA VAL A 899 19.69 -14.89 8.80
C VAL A 899 20.49 -13.63 9.11
N ALA A 900 19.97 -12.47 8.74
CA ALA A 900 20.59 -11.18 8.99
C ALA A 900 20.82 -10.94 10.49
N SER A 901 19.79 -11.13 11.32
CA SER A 901 19.90 -11.00 12.78
C SER A 901 20.96 -11.93 13.36
N ALA A 902 20.99 -13.20 12.96
CA ALA A 902 21.95 -14.17 13.49
C ALA A 902 23.41 -13.80 13.14
N TYR A 903 23.65 -13.16 12.00
CA TYR A 903 24.96 -12.65 11.61
C TYR A 903 25.31 -11.34 12.32
N ALA A 904 24.34 -10.43 12.48
CA ALA A 904 24.52 -9.19 13.22
C ALA A 904 24.84 -9.44 14.71
N GLU A 905 24.20 -10.45 15.32
CA GLU A 905 24.49 -10.91 16.68
C GLU A 905 25.94 -11.39 16.88
N GLN A 906 26.70 -11.67 15.80
CA GLN A 906 28.12 -12.00 15.89
C GLN A 906 29.04 -10.77 15.93
N GLY A 907 28.49 -9.55 15.77
CA GLY A 907 29.24 -8.30 15.68
C GLY A 907 29.67 -7.92 14.26
N TRP A 908 29.17 -8.62 13.24
CA TRP A 908 29.51 -8.35 11.83
C TRP A 908 28.57 -7.34 11.20
N ASN A 909 29.06 -6.59 10.21
CA ASN A 909 28.21 -5.71 9.42
C ASN A 909 27.31 -6.54 8.52
N VAL A 910 26.00 -6.25 8.49
CA VAL A 910 25.05 -7.00 7.66
C VAL A 910 24.33 -6.06 6.70
N ALA A 911 24.44 -6.35 5.40
CA ALA A 911 23.68 -5.69 4.34
C ALA A 911 22.58 -6.62 3.83
N VAL A 912 21.33 -6.16 3.84
CA VAL A 912 20.19 -6.91 3.33
C VAL A 912 19.76 -6.33 1.99
N ILE A 913 19.61 -7.17 0.96
CA ILE A 913 19.21 -6.69 -0.37
C ILE A 913 17.95 -7.38 -0.88
N ASP A 914 16.94 -6.57 -1.21
CA ASP A 914 15.78 -7.03 -1.98
C ASP A 914 16.10 -7.09 -3.47
N TYR A 915 16.13 -8.32 -3.98
CA TYR A 915 16.37 -8.58 -5.39
C TYR A 915 15.31 -7.95 -6.30
N TYR A 916 14.03 -7.99 -5.88
CA TYR A 916 12.93 -7.50 -6.70
C TYR A 916 12.91 -5.97 -6.70
N GLY A 917 12.97 -5.33 -5.53
CA GLY A 917 13.07 -3.88 -5.42
C GLY A 917 14.22 -3.32 -6.25
N THR A 918 15.41 -3.93 -6.17
CA THR A 918 16.57 -3.52 -6.97
C THR A 918 16.33 -3.64 -8.49
N SER A 919 15.73 -4.77 -8.90
CA SER A 919 15.40 -5.00 -10.32
C SER A 919 14.28 -4.05 -10.80
N HIS A 920 13.32 -3.73 -9.93
CA HIS A 920 12.17 -2.89 -10.22
C HIS A 920 12.59 -1.43 -10.50
N VAL A 921 13.59 -0.93 -9.78
CA VAL A 921 14.20 0.38 -10.05
C VAL A 921 15.20 0.36 -11.23
N GLY A 922 15.22 -0.73 -12.00
CA GLY A 922 16.03 -0.87 -13.21
C GLY A 922 17.53 -1.05 -12.96
N ARG A 923 17.93 -1.50 -11.77
CA ARG A 923 19.33 -1.80 -11.42
C ARG A 923 19.56 -3.32 -11.35
N ASP A 924 20.79 -3.73 -11.60
CA ASP A 924 21.20 -5.13 -11.44
C ASP A 924 21.80 -5.36 -10.04
N VAL A 925 21.37 -6.43 -9.38
CA VAL A 925 21.73 -6.70 -7.98
C VAL A 925 23.23 -6.94 -7.80
N ALA A 926 23.91 -7.62 -8.73
CA ALA A 926 25.35 -7.81 -8.61
C ALA A 926 26.11 -6.49 -8.82
N HIS A 927 25.59 -5.59 -9.65
CA HIS A 927 26.17 -4.26 -9.81
C HIS A 927 25.97 -3.39 -8.57
N VAL A 928 24.76 -3.36 -8.01
CA VAL A 928 24.47 -2.63 -6.75
C VAL A 928 25.35 -3.13 -5.63
N LEU A 929 25.46 -4.44 -5.44
CA LEU A 929 26.33 -5.05 -4.43
C LEU A 929 27.79 -4.66 -4.60
N SER A 930 28.29 -4.74 -5.83
CA SER A 930 29.69 -4.41 -6.09
C SER A 930 29.95 -2.92 -5.87
N CYS A 931 29.01 -2.04 -6.21
CA CYS A 931 29.20 -0.60 -6.10
C CYS A 931 28.95 -0.03 -4.70
N GLU A 932 28.00 -0.60 -3.96
CA GLU A 932 27.52 -0.04 -2.68
C GLU A 932 28.10 -0.77 -1.47
N VAL A 933 28.46 -2.06 -1.59
CA VAL A 933 29.00 -2.86 -0.48
C VAL A 933 30.52 -3.08 -0.60
N MET A 934 31.03 -3.26 -1.82
CA MET A 934 32.46 -3.51 -2.06
C MET A 934 33.21 -2.21 -2.34
N ASN A 935 33.59 -1.50 -1.28
CA ASN A 935 34.31 -0.23 -1.37
C ASN A 935 35.47 -0.26 -2.37
N GLY A 936 35.48 0.73 -3.27
CA GLY A 936 36.52 0.93 -4.28
C GLY A 936 36.29 0.25 -5.62
N VAL A 937 35.28 -0.61 -5.79
CA VAL A 937 34.94 -1.12 -7.14
C VAL A 937 34.65 0.05 -8.07
N ASP A 938 35.24 0.04 -9.28
CA ASP A 938 35.07 1.11 -10.25
C ASP A 938 33.67 1.06 -10.85
N CYS A 939 32.84 2.02 -10.48
CA CYS A 939 31.44 2.10 -10.86
C CYS A 939 31.10 3.41 -11.60
N GLU A 940 30.19 3.31 -12.56
CA GLU A 940 29.63 4.41 -13.33
C GLU A 940 28.10 4.29 -13.34
N GLU A 941 27.42 5.30 -12.79
CA GLU A 941 25.94 5.35 -12.72
C GLU A 941 25.29 4.15 -12.00
N GLY A 942 25.95 3.62 -10.95
CA GLY A 942 25.46 2.44 -10.22
C GLY A 942 25.74 1.10 -10.92
N TRP A 943 26.54 1.12 -11.99
CA TRP A 943 27.01 -0.09 -12.68
C TRP A 943 28.52 -0.23 -12.54
N VAL A 944 29.02 -1.41 -12.17
CA VAL A 944 30.43 -1.77 -12.39
C VAL A 944 30.84 -1.41 -13.83
N ARG A 945 31.87 -0.57 -13.96
CA ARG A 945 32.34 -0.03 -15.24
C ARG A 945 32.66 -1.17 -16.19
N ASP A 946 32.31 -0.99 -17.46
CA ASP A 946 32.49 -1.93 -18.57
C ASP A 946 31.71 -3.26 -18.46
N LEU A 947 30.94 -3.48 -17.39
CA LEU A 947 30.15 -4.70 -17.19
C LEU A 947 28.63 -4.49 -17.34
N LYS A 948 28.16 -3.31 -17.76
CA LYS A 948 26.72 -3.01 -17.93
C LYS A 948 25.98 -4.00 -18.85
N GLY A 949 26.69 -4.68 -19.76
CA GLY A 949 26.14 -5.71 -20.64
C GLY A 949 26.02 -7.10 -20.01
N GLU A 950 26.62 -7.33 -18.84
CA GLU A 950 26.66 -8.60 -18.11
C GLU A 950 25.60 -8.61 -17.00
N GLN A 951 24.38 -8.20 -17.37
CA GLN A 951 23.23 -8.22 -16.46
C GLN A 951 22.90 -9.66 -16.07
N ILE A 952 22.63 -9.86 -14.79
CA ILE A 952 21.99 -11.07 -14.30
C ILE A 952 20.56 -11.03 -14.81
N PRO A 953 20.17 -11.95 -15.71
CA PRO A 953 18.79 -11.97 -16.16
C PRO A 953 17.89 -12.13 -14.94
N PRO A 954 16.76 -11.41 -14.88
CA PRO A 954 15.78 -11.65 -13.83
C PRO A 954 15.48 -13.16 -13.83
N PRO A 955 15.39 -13.81 -12.66
CA PRO A 955 15.29 -15.25 -12.61
C PRO A 955 14.05 -15.65 -13.39
N LEU A 956 14.16 -16.74 -14.16
CA LEU A 956 13.02 -17.33 -14.83
C LEU A 956 11.90 -17.51 -13.80
N THR A 957 10.81 -16.76 -13.95
CA THR A 957 9.57 -17.00 -13.21
C THR A 957 9.16 -18.43 -13.51
N ILE A 958 9.31 -19.32 -12.52
CA ILE A 958 8.92 -20.72 -12.68
C ILE A 958 7.39 -20.71 -12.62
N LYS A 959 6.73 -20.56 -13.77
CA LYS A 959 5.29 -20.79 -13.86
C LYS A 959 5.02 -22.24 -13.45
N LEU A 960 4.32 -22.44 -12.34
CA LEU A 960 3.90 -23.74 -11.83
C LEU A 960 2.79 -24.29 -12.74
N THR A 961 3.15 -24.85 -13.91
CA THR A 961 2.18 -25.17 -14.98
C THR A 961 1.46 -26.51 -14.85
N ASN A 962 1.51 -27.21 -13.70
CA ASN A 962 0.85 -28.52 -13.54
C ASN A 962 0.39 -28.79 -12.09
N PHE A 963 -0.54 -27.98 -11.56
CA PHE A 963 -1.36 -28.43 -10.44
C PHE A 963 -2.58 -29.21 -10.99
N PRO A 964 -2.91 -30.38 -10.43
CA PRO A 964 -4.28 -30.90 -10.55
C PRO A 964 -5.23 -29.90 -9.89
N LYS A 965 -6.45 -29.76 -10.43
CA LYS A 965 -7.46 -28.81 -9.93
C LYS A 965 -7.61 -28.90 -8.40
N ARG A 966 -7.65 -27.74 -7.73
CA ARG A 966 -7.81 -27.57 -6.27
C ARG A 966 -9.06 -28.28 -5.71
N SER A 967 -10.03 -28.60 -6.57
CA SER A 967 -11.27 -29.33 -6.25
C SER A 967 -11.09 -30.83 -6.00
N GLU A 968 -9.90 -31.41 -6.21
CA GLU A 968 -9.66 -32.85 -5.99
C GLU A 968 -8.86 -33.19 -4.71
N MET A 969 -8.35 -32.20 -3.96
CA MET A 969 -7.60 -32.44 -2.72
C MET A 969 -8.45 -32.18 -1.47
N SER A 970 -8.96 -33.24 -0.83
CA SER A 970 -9.62 -33.12 0.48
C SER A 970 -8.59 -33.02 1.61
N TRP A 971 -8.27 -31.79 2.02
CA TRP A 971 -7.45 -31.53 3.20
C TRP A 971 -8.32 -31.59 4.46
N SER A 972 -8.49 -32.78 5.04
CA SER A 972 -9.00 -32.86 6.40
C SER A 972 -8.35 -34.01 7.19
N LYS A 973 -7.75 -33.63 8.34
CA LYS A 973 -7.52 -34.43 9.58
C LYS A 973 -6.12 -34.83 10.05
N ARG A 974 -4.97 -34.35 9.54
CA ARG A 974 -3.67 -34.73 10.15
C ARG A 974 -2.61 -33.64 10.23
N PHE A 975 -2.94 -32.45 10.72
CA PHE A 975 -1.90 -31.45 11.01
C PHE A 975 -1.65 -31.18 12.50
N PHE A 976 -2.45 -31.77 13.40
CA PHE A 976 -2.16 -31.73 14.84
C PHE A 976 -2.34 -33.12 15.47
N SER A 977 -1.28 -33.93 15.39
CA SER A 977 -0.98 -35.00 16.35
C SER A 977 0.52 -35.17 16.49
#